data_AF-A0A2Z5IQN6-F1
#
_entry.id   AF-A0A2Z5IQN6-F1
#
_cell.length_a   1.000
_cell.length_b   1.000
_cell.length_c   1.000
_cell.angle_alpha   90.00
_cell.angle_beta   90.00
_cell.angle_gamma   90.00
#
_symmetry.space_group_name_H-M   'P 1'
#
loop_
_entity.id
_entity.type
_entity.pdbx_description
1 polymer ?
#
loop_
_entity_poly.entity_id
_entity_poly.type
_entity_poly.pdbx_seq_one_letter_code
_entity_poly.pdbx_strand_id
1 'polypeptide(L)'
;MTKKSKIVIGSLIAGAGVLLAAPLVVYGAYYATKNNNIRREIKNYSKNAELKRFQDAESDFNRKNKVISDIRKEINDLNRELDKNKDDENIKKRIEEKGKELETATNSANAAQLEMDKADDNLLTALQTFVKYSDGSEQMKVISADYILAIKRAAERRKETDLNGVDEYYPTKSDSDKIVAYYDKYINQLNEIKYDDLTVVTLAWREGVKYDWEITKSNYAAGGRYLLNSFDYGPASSYPANSFYESIGGINEENSLKALRNLKEAAEKNIILSKVVIKNNVKSILESLYSEDLEKFLNGTKDEMTVEDFIKNSSQTPGLKQFHQWYATEYYSKSDHGQGENLEVLKITKTNKSNELENSIIVNDKPVYGLGFTQKDLDAKNVGLVGITGNEESNGKKLYDAILKMSTTSDDSADAVFQSGYKTTKTATENMTKIAGLVADLIAGEGKAWTAKFKYDANGINNSKIEEVTLEIRDSSGKVTLENFNKWLNQEQFFFGREDKTYYTDDVKKKLETELASDVKQLKDLGYGTLLNNNKEKEYGSITREQFFYGALEAFKGYRQFINQTKEHGLSFFGKKVTDYNPYTYEYTRRAEAGVGAYDGGKASFFFNVDPYYSLPKWSVTSFANHEGIMGHHNQIYYAKQFLAKQDGRSLGDIFHYTSYAEGWALFMEWFGIESGWYGTPNYTSDDYYSIPTDFTVSKGITSFFTAKSPQDVTPEMIAKIKDLHGGVYWKLIDEKNEIQDEKVKAQKAIKLTNMLQYFGALNEAQLRNMRRAVDTAYHGTGISGYNDLQGGASISDVRRFLRANSALGIGDIYSESRRYLNLPGQATSYNAGKEKMLAIYDRVRKHFKLSREEFVQNKKNIEVDGENVLNAEHGFIKELLDYMLINGGLPLDALEKVVEKAYNLKS
;
A
#
# COMPACT_ATOMS: atom_id res chain seq x y z
N MET A 1 -9.83 -54.45 48.18
CA MET A 1 -9.34 -55.25 49.33
C MET A 1 -7.82 -55.08 49.35
N THR A 2 -7.11 -54.61 50.38
CA THR A 2 -7.29 -54.68 51.84
C THR A 2 -6.60 -53.51 52.57
N LYS A 3 -7.23 -53.10 53.70
CA LYS A 3 -6.73 -52.50 54.97
C LYS A 3 -6.07 -51.11 54.91
N LYS A 4 -6.67 -50.04 55.47
CA LYS A 4 -7.11 -49.67 56.85
C LYS A 4 -6.07 -48.82 57.62
N SER A 5 -6.50 -47.58 57.84
CA SER A 5 -6.21 -46.50 58.81
C SER A 5 -5.65 -46.79 60.22
N LYS A 6 -4.92 -45.77 60.75
CA LYS A 6 -4.98 -45.07 62.09
C LYS A 6 -3.56 -44.68 62.57
N ILE A 7 -3.22 -43.40 62.78
CA ILE A 7 -3.44 -42.48 63.95
C ILE A 7 -2.50 -42.74 65.17
N VAL A 8 -1.52 -41.82 65.33
CA VAL A 8 -1.14 -41.02 66.54
C VAL A 8 -0.23 -41.58 67.68
N ILE A 9 0.84 -40.78 67.94
CA ILE A 9 1.67 -40.46 69.15
C ILE A 9 2.82 -41.37 69.66
N GLY A 10 4.00 -40.73 69.76
CA GLY A 10 5.07 -40.91 70.78
C GLY A 10 6.02 -42.10 70.57
N SER A 11 7.34 -42.04 70.73
CA SER A 11 8.25 -41.08 71.35
C SER A 11 9.71 -41.54 71.14
N LEU A 12 10.65 -40.59 71.04
CA LEU A 12 12.07 -40.65 71.45
C LEU A 12 12.97 -41.80 70.95
N ILE A 13 14.01 -41.46 70.16
CA ILE A 13 15.43 -41.52 70.57
C ILE A 13 16.26 -40.69 69.59
N ALA A 14 17.17 -39.90 70.16
CA ALA A 14 17.98 -38.87 69.58
C ALA A 14 19.13 -39.40 68.69
N GLY A 15 19.52 -38.59 67.69
CA GLY A 15 20.82 -38.69 67.03
C GLY A 15 20.78 -38.36 65.54
N ALA A 16 21.39 -37.23 65.14
CA ALA A 16 21.75 -36.86 63.77
C ALA A 16 20.64 -36.29 62.84
N GLY A 17 19.85 -35.35 63.34
CA GLY A 17 18.85 -34.59 62.56
C GLY A 17 19.12 -33.09 62.45
N VAL A 18 20.34 -32.65 62.13
CA VAL A 18 20.62 -31.27 61.70
C VAL A 18 21.86 -31.32 60.81
N LEU A 19 21.73 -31.15 59.48
CA LEU A 19 22.77 -30.58 58.58
C LEU A 19 22.46 -30.60 57.07
N LEU A 20 21.25 -30.91 56.60
CA LEU A 20 20.91 -30.84 55.16
C LEU A 20 19.82 -29.82 54.79
N ALA A 21 19.22 -29.10 55.75
CA ALA A 21 18.28 -28.00 55.45
C ALA A 21 18.95 -26.63 55.32
N ALA A 22 20.16 -26.46 55.85
CA ALA A 22 20.86 -25.16 55.86
C ALA A 22 21.24 -24.65 54.44
N PRO A 23 21.72 -25.47 53.49
CA PRO A 23 22.06 -24.97 52.16
C PRO A 23 20.83 -24.49 51.38
N LEU A 24 19.68 -25.18 51.49
CA LEU A 24 18.43 -24.80 50.82
C LEU A 24 17.76 -23.58 51.44
N VAL A 25 17.82 -23.41 52.75
CA VAL A 25 17.29 -22.23 53.45
C VAL A 25 18.17 -21.01 53.20
N VAL A 26 19.51 -21.15 53.19
CA VAL A 26 20.44 -20.07 52.85
C VAL A 26 20.32 -19.67 51.38
N TYR A 27 20.15 -20.66 50.48
CA TYR A 27 19.89 -20.40 49.07
C TYR A 27 18.53 -19.71 48.87
N GLY A 28 17.46 -20.20 49.51
CA GLY A 28 16.14 -19.57 49.48
C GLY A 28 16.13 -18.14 50.04
N ALA A 29 16.85 -17.88 51.14
CA ALA A 29 17.00 -16.55 51.73
C ALA A 29 17.84 -15.61 50.84
N TYR A 30 18.89 -16.12 50.20
CA TYR A 30 19.70 -15.36 49.24
C TYR A 30 18.88 -14.91 48.03
N TYR A 31 18.11 -15.82 47.42
CA TYR A 31 17.22 -15.49 46.30
C TYR A 31 16.08 -14.56 46.72
N ALA A 32 15.47 -14.77 47.88
CA ALA A 32 14.43 -13.88 48.40
C ALA A 32 14.96 -12.45 48.64
N THR A 33 16.17 -12.32 49.21
CA THR A 33 16.82 -11.03 49.45
C THR A 33 17.19 -10.34 48.14
N LYS A 34 17.75 -11.08 47.18
CA LYS A 34 18.08 -10.57 45.85
C LYS A 34 16.82 -10.08 45.10
N ASN A 35 15.74 -10.85 45.15
CA ASN A 35 14.47 -10.49 44.52
C ASN A 35 13.86 -9.23 45.16
N ASN A 36 13.95 -9.10 46.48
CA ASN A 36 13.47 -7.90 47.19
C ASN A 36 14.29 -6.65 46.83
N ASN A 37 15.61 -6.78 46.67
CA ASN A 37 16.46 -5.68 46.22
C ASN A 37 16.11 -5.23 44.80
N ILE A 38 15.93 -6.17 43.87
CA ILE A 38 15.55 -5.84 42.48
C ILE A 38 14.18 -5.17 42.43
N ARG A 39 13.19 -5.66 43.18
CA ARG A 39 11.87 -4.99 43.29
C ARG A 39 11.98 -3.57 43.85
N ARG A 40 12.91 -3.32 44.77
CA ARG A 40 13.17 -1.97 45.29
C ARG A 40 13.82 -1.08 44.23
N GLU A 41 14.71 -1.62 43.41
CA GLU A 41 15.33 -0.90 42.29
C GLU A 41 14.30 -0.56 41.20
N ILE A 42 13.43 -1.51 40.84
CA ILE A 42 12.29 -1.28 39.93
C ILE A 42 11.46 -0.10 40.43
N LYS A 43 11.02 -0.11 41.70
CA LYS A 43 10.24 0.99 42.30
C LYS A 43 10.95 2.35 42.29
N ASN A 44 12.29 2.37 42.26
CA ASN A 44 13.10 3.58 42.25
C ASN A 44 13.81 3.78 40.89
N TYR A 45 13.27 3.24 39.80
CA TYR A 45 13.93 3.23 38.49
C TYR A 45 14.27 4.64 37.98
N SER A 46 13.45 5.65 38.29
CA SER A 46 13.75 7.07 37.98
C SER A 46 15.06 7.59 38.60
N LYS A 47 15.59 6.90 39.62
CA LYS A 47 16.88 7.18 40.28
C LYS A 47 17.95 6.14 39.93
N ASN A 48 17.71 5.28 38.95
CA ASN A 48 18.66 4.25 38.54
C ASN A 48 19.94 4.90 37.98
N ALA A 49 21.09 4.40 38.43
CA ALA A 49 22.39 4.98 38.07
C ALA A 49 22.72 4.83 36.58
N GLU A 50 22.39 3.68 35.96
CA GLU A 50 22.67 3.45 34.54
C GLU A 50 21.72 4.27 33.65
N LEU A 51 20.45 4.40 34.03
CA LEU A 51 19.51 5.30 33.34
C LEU A 51 20.05 6.74 33.37
N LYS A 52 20.48 7.21 34.54
CA LYS A 52 21.01 8.57 34.69
C LYS A 52 22.27 8.79 33.85
N ARG A 53 23.19 7.82 33.84
CA ARG A 53 24.40 7.87 33.00
C ARG A 53 24.08 7.95 31.52
N PHE A 54 23.13 7.14 31.05
CA PHE A 54 22.68 7.19 29.66
C PHE A 54 22.08 8.56 29.32
N GLN A 55 21.17 9.08 30.15
CA GLN A 55 20.56 10.40 29.95
C GLN A 55 21.59 11.53 29.93
N ASP A 56 22.59 11.49 30.83
CA ASP A 56 23.64 12.51 30.88
C ASP A 56 24.55 12.44 29.64
N ALA A 57 24.88 11.23 29.17
CA ALA A 57 25.66 11.03 27.94
C ALA A 57 24.88 11.44 26.68
N GLU A 58 23.59 11.09 26.60
CA GLU A 58 22.68 11.52 25.53
C GLU A 58 22.56 13.05 25.50
N SER A 59 22.45 13.70 26.65
CA SER A 59 22.43 15.16 26.74
C SER A 59 23.74 15.81 26.27
N ASP A 60 24.91 15.22 26.56
CA ASP A 60 26.20 15.73 26.06
C ASP A 60 26.30 15.59 24.55
N PHE A 61 25.95 14.41 24.02
CA PHE A 61 25.94 14.13 22.59
C PHE A 61 25.01 15.09 21.83
N ASN A 62 23.77 15.26 22.29
CA ASN A 62 22.80 16.17 21.68
C ASN A 62 23.28 17.63 21.71
N ARG A 63 23.90 18.08 22.80
CA ARG A 63 24.50 19.42 22.89
C ARG A 63 25.61 19.61 21.85
N LYS A 64 26.49 18.62 21.67
CA LYS A 64 27.60 18.69 20.70
C LYS A 64 27.10 18.64 19.26
N ASN A 65 26.09 17.83 18.97
CA ASN A 65 25.44 17.83 17.65
C ASN A 65 24.74 19.16 17.31
N LYS A 66 24.15 19.82 18.32
CA LYS A 66 23.61 21.16 18.12
C LYS A 66 24.69 22.15 17.67
N VAL A 67 25.87 22.11 18.28
CA VAL A 67 27.03 22.92 17.86
C VAL A 67 27.41 22.63 16.40
N ILE A 68 27.47 21.35 15.99
CA ILE A 68 27.71 20.96 14.59
C ILE A 68 26.67 21.56 13.65
N SER A 69 25.39 21.47 14.02
CA SER A 69 24.28 22.02 13.24
C SER A 69 24.40 23.54 13.09
N ASP A 70 24.73 24.25 14.17
CA ASP A 70 24.91 25.70 14.18
C ASP A 70 26.09 26.11 13.28
N ILE A 71 27.23 25.41 13.36
CA ILE A 71 28.40 25.65 12.49
C ILE A 71 28.05 25.38 11.02
N ARG A 72 27.35 24.28 10.70
CA ARG A 72 26.92 23.98 9.32
C ARG A 72 26.00 25.05 8.77
N LYS A 73 25.10 25.60 9.59
CA LYS A 73 24.24 26.71 9.20
C LYS A 73 25.07 27.95 8.88
N GLU A 74 26.03 28.30 9.74
CA GLU A 74 26.95 29.42 9.49
C GLU A 74 27.74 29.24 8.19
N ILE A 75 28.29 28.05 7.92
CA ILE A 75 28.98 27.73 6.67
C ILE A 75 28.05 27.92 5.46
N ASN A 76 26.81 27.44 5.55
CA ASN A 76 25.84 27.59 4.46
C ASN A 76 25.48 29.07 4.21
N ASP A 77 25.32 29.86 5.27
CA ASP A 77 25.07 31.30 5.14
C ASP A 77 26.28 32.03 4.53
N LEU A 78 27.52 31.68 4.93
CA LEU A 78 28.74 32.19 4.32
C LEU A 78 28.87 31.81 2.84
N ASN A 79 28.52 30.58 2.46
CA ASN A 79 28.52 30.15 1.06
C ASN A 79 27.52 30.98 0.22
N ARG A 80 26.33 31.27 0.75
CA ARG A 80 25.36 32.15 0.09
C ARG A 80 25.86 33.60 -0.06
N GLU A 81 26.65 34.07 0.89
CA GLU A 81 27.32 35.38 0.78
C GLU A 81 28.42 35.36 -0.28
N LEU A 82 29.25 34.30 -0.31
CA LEU A 82 30.31 34.12 -1.30
C LEU A 82 29.76 34.03 -2.73
N ASP A 83 28.60 33.41 -2.93
CA ASP A 83 27.94 33.34 -4.25
C ASP A 83 27.60 34.71 -4.82
N LYS A 84 27.36 35.71 -3.97
CA LYS A 84 27.12 37.11 -4.36
C LYS A 84 28.42 37.87 -4.64
N ASN A 85 29.54 37.44 -4.06
CA ASN A 85 30.86 38.05 -4.22
C ASN A 85 31.97 37.00 -4.30
N LYS A 86 32.13 36.40 -5.48
CA LYS A 86 32.90 35.14 -5.68
C LYS A 86 34.39 35.21 -5.32
N ASP A 87 34.96 36.40 -5.30
CA ASP A 87 36.39 36.63 -5.05
C ASP A 87 36.69 37.19 -3.64
N ASP A 88 35.71 37.15 -2.72
CA ASP A 88 35.92 37.62 -1.35
C ASP A 88 36.77 36.65 -0.52
N GLU A 89 38.08 36.91 -0.49
CA GLU A 89 39.06 36.12 0.27
C GLU A 89 38.79 36.10 1.78
N ASN A 90 38.13 37.11 2.35
CA ASN A 90 37.79 37.10 3.77
C ASN A 90 36.66 36.10 4.06
N ILE A 91 35.66 35.99 3.18
CA ILE A 91 34.58 35.01 3.30
C ILE A 91 35.14 33.60 3.14
N LYS A 92 36.02 33.36 2.14
CA LYS A 92 36.70 32.07 1.95
C LYS A 92 37.49 31.64 3.19
N LYS A 93 38.25 32.57 3.79
CA LYS A 93 39.01 32.29 5.02
C LYS A 93 38.10 31.92 6.20
N ARG A 94 36.97 32.63 6.38
CA ARG A 94 35.99 32.31 7.43
C ARG A 94 35.34 30.94 7.22
N ILE A 95 35.08 30.55 5.97
CA ILE A 95 34.59 29.20 5.64
C ILE A 95 35.64 28.15 6.03
N GLU A 96 36.93 28.38 5.73
CA GLU A 96 38.01 27.47 6.12
C GLU A 96 38.15 27.35 7.65
N GLU A 97 38.10 28.47 8.37
CA GLU A 97 38.13 28.50 9.85
C GLU A 97 36.95 27.73 10.44
N LYS A 98 35.73 27.96 9.92
CA LYS A 98 34.52 27.23 10.32
C LYS A 98 34.60 25.74 9.95
N GLY A 99 35.28 25.38 8.86
CA GLY A 99 35.57 24.00 8.50
C GLY A 99 36.40 23.28 9.56
N LYS A 100 37.43 23.94 10.10
CA LYS A 100 38.27 23.38 11.19
C LYS A 100 37.51 23.29 12.52
N GLU A 101 36.67 24.28 12.81
CA GLU A 101 35.74 24.22 13.95
C GLU A 101 34.76 23.05 13.82
N LEU A 102 34.20 22.84 12.62
CA LEU A 102 33.30 21.73 12.33
C LEU A 102 33.97 20.38 12.52
N GLU A 103 35.22 20.21 12.06
CA GLU A 103 36.00 19.00 12.25
C GLU A 103 36.23 18.71 13.74
N THR A 104 36.65 19.72 14.51
CA THR A 104 36.86 19.61 15.96
C THR A 104 35.57 19.26 16.69
N ALA A 105 34.46 19.92 16.36
CA ALA A 105 33.15 19.64 16.92
C ALA A 105 32.67 18.22 16.58
N THR A 106 32.91 17.78 15.34
CA THR A 106 32.59 16.41 14.87
C THR A 106 33.37 15.37 15.66
N ASN A 107 34.68 15.54 15.86
CA ASN A 107 35.48 14.62 16.67
C ASN A 107 35.00 14.56 18.13
N SER A 108 34.63 15.72 18.71
CA SER A 108 34.09 15.80 20.07
C SER A 108 32.72 15.11 20.21
N ALA A 109 31.86 15.24 19.19
CA ALA A 109 30.57 14.57 19.13
C ALA A 109 30.72 13.05 18.95
N ASN A 110 31.66 12.60 18.12
CA ASN A 110 31.97 11.18 17.96
C ASN A 110 32.46 10.55 19.28
N ALA A 111 33.29 11.26 20.05
CA ALA A 111 33.69 10.78 21.38
C ALA A 111 32.51 10.69 22.36
N ALA A 112 31.58 11.66 22.32
CA ALA A 112 30.35 11.61 23.13
C ALA A 112 29.42 10.47 22.71
N GLN A 113 29.29 10.22 21.42
CA GLN A 113 28.53 9.08 20.89
C GLN A 113 29.08 7.76 21.46
N LEU A 114 30.40 7.57 21.48
CA LEU A 114 31.01 6.36 22.03
C LEU A 114 30.73 6.17 23.53
N GLU A 115 30.73 7.25 24.32
CA GLU A 115 30.37 7.17 25.73
C GLU A 115 28.87 6.92 25.93
N MET A 116 28.01 7.53 25.11
CA MET A 116 26.57 7.24 25.09
C MET A 116 26.30 5.78 24.76
N ASP A 117 27.00 5.22 23.78
CA ASP A 117 26.90 3.83 23.36
C ASP A 117 27.26 2.84 24.48
N LYS A 118 28.33 3.12 25.21
CA LYS A 118 28.73 2.34 26.39
C LYS A 118 27.68 2.44 27.51
N ALA A 119 27.16 3.64 27.75
CA ALA A 119 26.13 3.85 28.76
C ALA A 119 24.82 3.12 28.40
N ASP A 120 24.42 3.13 27.12
CA ASP A 120 23.25 2.43 26.60
C ASP A 120 23.39 0.90 26.72
N ASP A 121 24.60 0.35 26.49
CA ASP A 121 24.88 -1.08 26.67
C ASP A 121 24.77 -1.52 28.14
N ASN A 122 25.26 -0.69 29.07
CA ASN A 122 25.12 -0.91 30.50
C ASN A 122 23.63 -0.83 30.92
N LEU A 123 22.91 0.16 30.40
CA LEU A 123 21.48 0.31 30.62
C LEU A 123 20.70 -0.90 30.10
N LEU A 124 20.97 -1.37 28.88
CA LEU A 124 20.33 -2.55 28.29
C LEU A 124 20.50 -3.78 29.19
N THR A 125 21.70 -3.98 29.73
CA THR A 125 22.01 -5.09 30.65
C THR A 125 21.22 -4.98 31.96
N ALA A 126 21.12 -3.79 32.53
CA ALA A 126 20.31 -3.53 33.72
C ALA A 126 18.82 -3.78 33.46
N LEU A 127 18.30 -3.27 32.34
CA LEU A 127 16.91 -3.45 31.92
C LEU A 127 16.54 -4.91 31.68
N GLN A 128 17.42 -5.68 31.03
CA GLN A 128 17.24 -7.13 30.84
C GLN A 128 17.12 -7.87 32.18
N THR A 129 17.77 -7.37 33.23
CA THR A 129 17.60 -7.94 34.57
C THR A 129 16.22 -7.61 35.13
N PHE A 130 15.72 -6.40 34.97
CA PHE A 130 14.41 -5.98 35.50
C PHE A 130 13.23 -6.69 34.86
N VAL A 131 13.22 -6.88 33.54
CA VAL A 131 12.10 -7.54 32.83
C VAL A 131 11.88 -9.00 33.24
N LYS A 132 12.89 -9.65 33.85
CA LYS A 132 12.76 -10.99 34.45
C LYS A 132 11.92 -11.01 35.73
N TYR A 133 11.70 -9.84 36.34
CA TYR A 133 10.98 -9.65 37.62
C TYR A 133 9.65 -8.91 37.47
N SER A 134 9.02 -9.06 36.29
CA SER A 134 7.67 -8.60 35.94
C SER A 134 6.68 -8.61 37.11
N ASP A 135 5.97 -7.49 37.28
CA ASP A 135 4.92 -7.33 38.29
C ASP A 135 3.70 -6.52 37.82
N GLY A 136 3.64 -6.14 36.54
CA GLY A 136 2.54 -5.38 35.94
C GLY A 136 2.42 -3.93 36.41
N SER A 137 3.38 -3.43 37.20
CA SER A 137 3.32 -2.07 37.75
C SER A 137 3.53 -0.98 36.70
N GLU A 138 3.04 0.24 36.97
CA GLU A 138 3.30 1.41 36.12
C GLU A 138 4.80 1.66 35.88
N GLN A 139 5.61 1.40 36.91
CA GLN A 139 7.05 1.53 36.80
C GLN A 139 7.65 0.47 35.86
N MET A 140 7.12 -0.75 35.88
CA MET A 140 7.54 -1.82 34.96
C MET A 140 7.12 -1.54 33.51
N LYS A 141 6.02 -0.81 33.29
CA LYS A 141 5.62 -0.31 31.96
C LYS A 141 6.61 0.69 31.39
N VAL A 142 7.11 1.60 32.22
CA VAL A 142 8.17 2.56 31.85
C VAL A 142 9.48 1.81 31.53
N ILE A 143 9.88 0.86 32.39
CA ILE A 143 11.08 0.04 32.17
C ILE A 143 10.97 -0.76 30.88
N SER A 144 9.80 -1.34 30.57
CA SER A 144 9.57 -2.08 29.33
C SER A 144 9.70 -1.19 28.10
N ALA A 145 9.22 0.05 28.18
CA ALA A 145 9.41 1.06 27.12
C ALA A 145 10.89 1.32 26.86
N ASP A 146 11.66 1.59 27.93
CA ASP A 146 13.11 1.83 27.84
C ASP A 146 13.86 0.60 27.32
N TYR A 147 13.43 -0.61 27.70
CA TYR A 147 14.05 -1.84 27.25
C TYR A 147 13.84 -2.08 25.75
N ILE A 148 12.64 -1.87 25.23
CA ILE A 148 12.35 -1.99 23.79
C ILE A 148 13.23 -1.01 22.99
N LEU A 149 13.32 0.24 23.43
CA LEU A 149 14.13 1.26 22.78
C LEU A 149 15.63 0.91 22.84
N ALA A 150 16.11 0.42 23.98
CA ALA A 150 17.50 -0.01 24.14
C ALA A 150 17.85 -1.21 23.26
N ILE A 151 16.95 -2.21 23.15
CA ILE A 151 17.14 -3.35 22.23
C ILE A 151 17.26 -2.85 20.79
N LYS A 152 16.34 -1.99 20.35
CA LYS A 152 16.34 -1.46 18.98
C LYS A 152 17.62 -0.69 18.68
N ARG A 153 18.02 0.25 19.55
CA ARG A 153 19.28 1.00 19.40
C ARG A 153 20.49 0.07 19.37
N ALA A 154 20.53 -0.93 20.25
CA ALA A 154 21.63 -1.89 20.30
C ALA A 154 21.67 -2.81 19.07
N ALA A 155 20.53 -3.12 18.44
CA ALA A 155 20.52 -3.79 17.14
C ALA A 155 21.15 -2.87 16.09
N GLU A 156 20.57 -1.69 15.87
CA GLU A 156 21.02 -0.75 14.83
C GLU A 156 22.50 -0.39 14.95
N ARG A 157 22.98 -0.07 16.15
CA ARG A 157 24.39 0.28 16.39
C ARG A 157 25.35 -0.88 16.16
N ARG A 158 24.97 -2.11 16.54
CA ARG A 158 25.87 -3.27 16.47
C ARG A 158 25.82 -3.99 15.13
N LYS A 159 24.87 -3.67 14.25
CA LYS A 159 24.67 -4.37 12.97
C LYS A 159 25.96 -4.43 12.15
N GLU A 160 26.63 -3.30 11.95
CA GLU A 160 27.88 -3.22 11.17
C GLU A 160 29.01 -4.08 11.75
N THR A 161 29.12 -4.15 13.08
CA THR A 161 30.16 -4.96 13.74
C THR A 161 29.79 -6.44 13.76
N ASP A 162 28.57 -6.78 14.16
CA ASP A 162 28.10 -8.16 14.30
C ASP A 162 27.93 -8.86 12.94
N LEU A 163 27.66 -8.09 11.87
CA LEU A 163 27.55 -8.57 10.48
C LEU A 163 28.73 -8.10 9.61
N ASN A 164 29.89 -7.82 10.21
CA ASN A 164 31.06 -7.43 9.43
C ASN A 164 31.45 -8.51 8.39
N GLY A 165 31.63 -8.10 7.14
CA GLY A 165 31.94 -8.97 6.02
C GLY A 165 30.78 -9.83 5.52
N VAL A 166 29.55 -9.59 5.98
CA VAL A 166 28.32 -10.22 5.49
C VAL A 166 27.77 -9.37 4.34
N ASP A 167 27.50 -10.00 3.20
CA ASP A 167 26.79 -9.34 2.09
C ASP A 167 25.28 -9.50 2.28
N GLU A 168 24.57 -8.43 2.59
CA GLU A 168 23.11 -8.46 2.79
C GLU A 168 22.34 -8.46 1.46
N TYR A 169 22.92 -7.92 0.39
CA TYR A 169 22.22 -7.75 -0.90
C TYR A 169 22.34 -8.98 -1.78
N TYR A 170 23.52 -9.58 -1.80
CA TYR A 170 23.82 -10.81 -2.55
C TYR A 170 24.49 -11.83 -1.62
N PRO A 171 23.78 -12.31 -0.58
CA PRO A 171 24.35 -13.17 0.45
C PRO A 171 24.76 -14.54 -0.10
N THR A 172 25.82 -15.10 0.46
CA THR A 172 26.04 -16.56 0.45
C THR A 172 25.08 -17.26 1.42
N LYS A 173 25.05 -18.59 1.42
CA LYS A 173 24.30 -19.35 2.44
C LYS A 173 24.77 -19.01 3.87
N SER A 174 26.09 -18.93 4.07
CA SER A 174 26.65 -18.58 5.38
C SER A 174 26.27 -17.16 5.81
N ASP A 175 26.20 -16.21 4.88
CA ASP A 175 25.76 -14.85 5.17
C ASP A 175 24.29 -14.84 5.61
N SER A 176 23.43 -15.56 4.89
CA SER A 176 22.01 -15.70 5.25
C SER A 176 21.83 -16.28 6.66
N ASP A 177 22.62 -17.31 7.02
CA ASP A 177 22.54 -17.94 8.34
C ASP A 177 23.00 -16.99 9.46
N LYS A 178 24.03 -16.16 9.22
CA LYS A 178 24.46 -15.12 10.16
C LYS A 178 23.41 -14.04 10.35
N ILE A 179 22.77 -13.58 9.28
CA ILE A 179 21.70 -12.58 9.34
C ILE A 179 20.51 -13.13 10.14
N VAL A 180 20.10 -14.37 9.87
CA VAL A 180 19.03 -15.06 10.63
C VAL A 180 19.37 -15.12 12.13
N ALA A 181 20.57 -15.58 12.48
CA ALA A 181 21.02 -15.67 13.88
C ALA A 181 21.08 -14.29 14.57
N TYR A 182 21.51 -13.27 13.83
CA TYR A 182 21.57 -11.89 14.31
C TYR A 182 20.19 -11.37 14.72
N TYR A 183 19.18 -11.49 13.85
CA TYR A 183 17.82 -11.04 14.18
C TYR A 183 17.16 -11.91 15.25
N ASP A 184 17.41 -13.23 15.26
CA ASP A 184 16.90 -14.13 16.30
C ASP A 184 17.32 -13.74 17.71
N LYS A 185 18.57 -13.29 17.89
CA LYS A 185 19.07 -12.78 19.18
C LYS A 185 18.19 -11.66 19.74
N TYR A 186 17.84 -10.66 18.93
CA TYR A 186 17.06 -9.51 19.39
C TYR A 186 15.56 -9.79 19.48
N ILE A 187 15.00 -10.62 18.58
CA ILE A 187 13.62 -11.12 18.71
C ILE A 187 13.44 -11.85 20.05
N ASN A 188 14.41 -12.69 20.44
CA ASN A 188 14.36 -13.40 21.72
C ASN A 188 14.36 -12.45 22.92
N GLN A 189 15.11 -11.34 22.87
CA GLN A 189 15.10 -10.32 23.91
C GLN A 189 13.74 -9.62 24.03
N LEU A 190 13.10 -9.26 22.91
CA LEU A 190 11.75 -8.69 22.92
C LEU A 190 10.71 -9.66 23.52
N ASN A 191 10.88 -10.96 23.28
CA ASN A 191 10.01 -12.01 23.83
C ASN A 191 10.17 -12.20 25.36
N GLU A 192 11.23 -11.68 25.98
CA GLU A 192 11.39 -11.73 27.44
C GLU A 192 10.35 -10.85 28.16
N ILE A 193 9.86 -9.79 27.50
CA ILE A 193 8.93 -8.81 28.07
C ILE A 193 7.54 -9.42 28.24
N LYS A 194 7.02 -9.37 29.47
CA LYS A 194 5.69 -9.91 29.79
C LYS A 194 4.58 -8.99 29.30
N TYR A 195 3.48 -9.59 28.87
CA TYR A 195 2.33 -8.88 28.32
C TYR A 195 1.70 -7.86 29.29
N ASP A 196 1.68 -8.19 30.59
CA ASP A 196 1.11 -7.34 31.64
C ASP A 196 1.95 -6.08 31.90
N ASP A 197 3.24 -6.10 31.56
CA ASP A 197 4.15 -4.96 31.68
C ASP A 197 4.09 -4.03 30.45
N LEU A 198 3.27 -4.34 29.46
CA LEU A 198 3.11 -3.49 28.27
C LEU A 198 1.87 -2.61 28.41
N THR A 199 1.95 -1.39 27.89
CA THR A 199 0.80 -0.57 27.55
C THR A 199 0.33 -0.89 26.14
N VAL A 200 -0.76 -0.29 25.69
CA VAL A 200 -1.19 -0.36 24.29
C VAL A 200 -0.07 0.15 23.36
N VAL A 201 0.59 1.24 23.75
CA VAL A 201 1.67 1.88 23.00
C VAL A 201 2.93 1.01 22.97
N THR A 202 3.41 0.52 24.13
CA THR A 202 4.63 -0.30 24.13
C THR A 202 4.41 -1.70 23.58
N LEU A 203 3.17 -2.21 23.59
CA LEU A 203 2.81 -3.41 22.84
C LEU A 203 2.96 -3.20 21.33
N ALA A 204 2.45 -2.09 20.80
CA ALA A 204 2.61 -1.73 19.39
C ALA A 204 4.09 -1.69 18.99
N TRP A 205 4.93 -1.06 19.83
CA TRP A 205 6.37 -0.98 19.61
C TRP A 205 7.04 -2.34 19.61
N ARG A 206 6.78 -3.18 20.62
CA ARG A 206 7.36 -4.52 20.73
C ARG A 206 6.96 -5.38 19.53
N GLU A 207 5.67 -5.45 19.22
CA GLU A 207 5.16 -6.31 18.15
C GLU A 207 5.57 -5.82 16.76
N GLY A 208 5.56 -4.50 16.53
CA GLY A 208 6.01 -3.93 15.27
C GLY A 208 7.48 -4.23 14.98
N VAL A 209 8.39 -3.91 15.92
CA VAL A 209 9.83 -4.17 15.73
C VAL A 209 10.11 -5.66 15.56
N LYS A 210 9.45 -6.50 16.38
CA LYS A 210 9.58 -7.95 16.27
C LYS A 210 9.17 -8.44 14.89
N TYR A 211 8.04 -7.96 14.36
CA TYR A 211 7.52 -8.42 13.08
C TYR A 211 8.46 -8.06 11.91
N ASP A 212 9.01 -6.83 11.88
CA ASP A 212 10.01 -6.42 10.87
C ASP A 212 11.21 -7.36 10.81
N TRP A 213 11.72 -7.75 11.98
CA TRP A 213 12.83 -8.68 12.10
C TRP A 213 12.44 -10.11 11.71
N GLU A 214 11.21 -10.54 12.02
CA GLU A 214 10.67 -11.82 11.57
C GLU A 214 10.51 -11.90 10.05
N ILE A 215 10.10 -10.81 9.39
CA ILE A 215 10.04 -10.72 7.93
C ILE A 215 11.42 -10.87 7.32
N THR A 216 12.38 -10.09 7.81
CA THR A 216 13.78 -10.14 7.36
C THR A 216 14.33 -11.56 7.48
N LYS A 217 14.21 -12.14 8.69
CA LYS A 217 14.59 -13.52 8.97
C LYS A 217 13.91 -14.52 8.03
N SER A 218 12.59 -14.43 7.85
CA SER A 218 11.80 -15.35 7.04
C SER A 218 12.28 -15.36 5.59
N ASN A 219 12.55 -14.20 5.00
CA ASN A 219 13.04 -14.08 3.63
C ASN A 219 14.42 -14.74 3.45
N TYR A 220 15.41 -14.46 4.31
CA TYR A 220 16.72 -15.12 4.24
C TYR A 220 16.62 -16.63 4.48
N ALA A 221 15.81 -17.06 5.45
CA ALA A 221 15.61 -18.48 5.77
C ALA A 221 14.90 -19.25 4.65
N ALA A 222 13.94 -18.63 3.96
CA ALA A 222 13.20 -19.22 2.84
C ALA A 222 14.02 -19.35 1.56
N GLY A 223 15.17 -18.65 1.47
CA GLY A 223 16.05 -18.67 0.31
C GLY A 223 15.81 -17.52 -0.67
N GLY A 224 15.36 -16.34 -0.21
CA GLY A 224 15.15 -15.16 -1.07
C GLY A 224 16.36 -14.80 -1.95
N ARG A 225 17.58 -15.15 -1.51
CA ARG A 225 18.82 -15.04 -2.30
C ARG A 225 18.77 -15.72 -3.67
N TYR A 226 17.99 -16.80 -3.83
CA TYR A 226 17.86 -17.55 -5.07
C TYR A 226 17.01 -16.83 -6.12
N LEU A 227 16.22 -15.85 -5.70
CA LEU A 227 15.46 -14.95 -6.57
C LEU A 227 15.99 -13.51 -6.52
N LEU A 228 17.17 -13.31 -5.91
CA LEU A 228 17.83 -12.01 -5.75
C LEU A 228 16.92 -10.97 -5.08
N ASN A 229 16.21 -11.36 -4.01
CA ASN A 229 15.37 -10.42 -3.27
C ASN A 229 16.20 -9.25 -2.74
N SER A 230 15.75 -8.01 -2.94
CA SER A 230 16.44 -6.80 -2.42
C SER A 230 15.80 -6.32 -1.12
N PHE A 231 16.59 -5.68 -0.26
CA PHE A 231 16.13 -4.96 0.93
C PHE A 231 16.41 -3.46 0.87
N ASP A 232 16.68 -2.89 -0.31
CA ASP A 232 17.02 -1.47 -0.49
C ASP A 232 15.98 -0.52 0.10
N TYR A 233 14.70 -0.90 0.06
CA TYR A 233 13.58 -0.14 0.62
C TYR A 233 13.07 -0.71 1.96
N GLY A 234 13.89 -1.51 2.64
CA GLY A 234 13.60 -2.13 3.93
C GLY A 234 12.77 -3.42 3.86
N PRO A 235 12.49 -4.04 5.03
CA PRO A 235 11.84 -5.36 5.11
C PRO A 235 10.45 -5.43 4.49
N ALA A 236 9.70 -4.31 4.50
CA ALA A 236 8.35 -4.22 3.94
C ALA A 236 8.31 -4.22 2.40
N SER A 237 9.47 -4.23 1.73
CA SER A 237 9.60 -4.12 0.26
C SER A 237 10.55 -5.16 -0.34
N SER A 238 10.67 -6.33 0.29
CA SER A 238 11.65 -7.37 -0.06
C SER A 238 11.22 -8.32 -1.19
N TYR A 239 11.03 -7.76 -2.39
CA TYR A 239 10.57 -8.51 -3.58
C TYR A 239 11.72 -9.16 -4.38
N PRO A 240 11.45 -10.27 -5.10
CA PRO A 240 12.35 -10.83 -6.11
C PRO A 240 12.82 -9.83 -7.15
N ALA A 241 14.03 -10.00 -7.69
CA ALA A 241 14.50 -9.20 -8.82
C ALA A 241 13.58 -9.40 -10.03
N ASN A 242 13.11 -8.29 -10.62
CA ASN A 242 12.04 -8.32 -11.61
C ASN A 242 12.13 -7.15 -12.61
N SER A 243 11.35 -7.25 -13.69
CA SER A 243 11.26 -6.22 -14.74
C SER A 243 10.39 -5.01 -14.37
N PHE A 244 9.51 -5.12 -13.38
CA PHE A 244 8.55 -4.05 -13.04
C PHE A 244 9.24 -2.90 -12.29
N TYR A 245 10.08 -3.21 -11.31
CA TYR A 245 10.95 -2.24 -10.64
C TYR A 245 12.30 -2.08 -11.33
N GLU A 246 12.49 -2.72 -12.49
CA GLU A 246 13.77 -2.79 -13.21
C GLU A 246 14.93 -3.30 -12.33
N SER A 247 14.66 -3.99 -11.21
CA SER A 247 15.68 -4.39 -10.25
C SER A 247 16.63 -5.45 -10.78
N ILE A 248 16.19 -6.28 -11.74
CA ILE A 248 17.09 -7.22 -12.42
C ILE A 248 18.00 -6.53 -13.45
N GLY A 249 17.49 -5.51 -14.15
CA GLY A 249 18.28 -4.68 -15.07
C GLY A 249 19.17 -3.66 -14.33
N GLY A 250 18.84 -3.32 -13.08
CA GLY A 250 19.61 -2.42 -12.24
C GLY A 250 20.85 -3.04 -11.58
N ILE A 251 21.10 -4.34 -11.76
CA ILE A 251 22.30 -5.01 -11.23
C ILE A 251 23.52 -4.44 -11.95
N ASN A 252 24.43 -3.83 -11.19
CA ASN A 252 25.64 -3.20 -11.71
C ASN A 252 26.81 -4.20 -11.89
N GLU A 253 27.91 -3.74 -12.49
CA GLU A 253 29.10 -4.57 -12.74
C GLU A 253 29.65 -5.21 -11.45
N GLU A 254 29.73 -4.44 -10.35
CA GLU A 254 30.27 -4.91 -9.06
C GLU A 254 29.48 -6.10 -8.49
N ASN A 255 28.16 -6.08 -8.66
CA ASN A 255 27.27 -7.09 -8.11
C ASN A 255 26.91 -8.22 -9.09
N SER A 256 27.14 -8.02 -10.39
CA SER A 256 26.79 -8.97 -11.46
C SER A 256 27.28 -10.41 -11.21
N LEU A 257 28.55 -10.56 -10.77
CA LEU A 257 29.14 -11.87 -10.51
C LEU A 257 28.62 -12.52 -9.22
N LYS A 258 28.21 -11.72 -8.23
CA LYS A 258 27.58 -12.21 -6.99
C LYS A 258 26.16 -12.70 -7.26
N ALA A 259 25.40 -11.94 -8.06
CA ALA A 259 24.09 -12.35 -8.55
C ALA A 259 24.18 -13.65 -9.36
N LEU A 260 25.14 -13.73 -10.29
CA LEU A 260 25.40 -14.93 -11.08
C LEU A 260 25.72 -16.16 -10.20
N ARG A 261 26.56 -16.00 -9.17
CA ARG A 261 26.85 -17.07 -8.20
C ARG A 261 25.57 -17.59 -7.55
N ASN A 262 24.71 -16.68 -7.06
CA ASN A 262 23.48 -17.07 -6.39
C ASN A 262 22.48 -17.77 -7.33
N LEU A 263 22.34 -17.31 -8.58
CA LEU A 263 21.46 -17.96 -9.55
C LEU A 263 21.98 -19.31 -10.04
N LYS A 264 23.31 -19.50 -10.13
CA LYS A 264 23.89 -20.82 -10.42
C LYS A 264 23.54 -21.84 -9.34
N GLU A 265 23.66 -21.46 -8.07
CA GLU A 265 23.25 -22.30 -6.94
C GLU A 265 21.72 -22.53 -6.94
N ALA A 266 20.92 -21.51 -7.27
CA ALA A 266 19.48 -21.64 -7.43
C ALA A 266 19.13 -22.70 -8.48
N ALA A 267 19.84 -22.69 -9.62
CA ALA A 267 19.64 -23.62 -10.72
C ALA A 267 20.04 -25.07 -10.35
N GLU A 268 21.05 -25.28 -9.52
CA GLU A 268 21.40 -26.61 -8.97
C GLU A 268 20.30 -27.14 -8.03
N LYS A 269 19.54 -26.25 -7.40
CA LYS A 269 18.45 -26.55 -6.47
C LYS A 269 17.07 -26.60 -7.14
N ASN A 270 16.99 -26.49 -8.47
CA ASN A 270 15.75 -26.36 -9.24
C ASN A 270 14.86 -25.17 -8.80
N ILE A 271 15.49 -24.08 -8.37
CA ILE A 271 14.84 -22.81 -8.04
C ILE A 271 15.04 -21.86 -9.23
N ILE A 272 14.21 -22.05 -10.25
CA ILE A 272 14.34 -21.37 -11.54
C ILE A 272 13.00 -20.72 -11.87
N LEU A 273 13.00 -19.46 -12.33
CA LEU A 273 11.78 -18.81 -12.80
C LEU A 273 11.24 -19.48 -14.07
N SER A 274 9.97 -19.25 -14.41
CA SER A 274 9.38 -19.80 -15.63
C SER A 274 10.03 -19.24 -16.90
N LYS A 275 9.97 -19.98 -18.01
CA LYS A 275 10.47 -19.49 -19.31
C LYS A 275 9.82 -18.16 -19.72
N VAL A 276 8.52 -17.99 -19.48
CA VAL A 276 7.80 -16.74 -19.78
C VAL A 276 8.35 -15.56 -18.95
N VAL A 277 8.58 -15.74 -17.64
CA VAL A 277 9.12 -14.69 -16.77
C VAL A 277 10.57 -14.37 -17.12
N ILE A 278 11.41 -15.39 -17.35
CA ILE A 278 12.80 -15.19 -17.77
C ILE A 278 12.86 -14.42 -19.09
N LYS A 279 12.03 -14.78 -20.08
CA LYS A 279 11.96 -14.07 -21.36
C LYS A 279 11.58 -12.59 -21.18
N ASN A 280 10.60 -12.31 -20.31
CA ASN A 280 10.20 -10.94 -19.97
C ASN A 280 11.33 -10.15 -19.27
N ASN A 281 12.06 -10.79 -18.36
CA ASN A 281 13.21 -10.17 -17.71
C ASN A 281 14.34 -9.88 -18.71
N VAL A 282 14.66 -10.81 -19.63
CA VAL A 282 15.63 -10.60 -20.70
C VAL A 282 15.19 -9.42 -21.59
N LYS A 283 13.91 -9.37 -21.99
CA LYS A 283 13.33 -8.25 -22.73
C LYS A 283 13.61 -6.92 -22.03
N SER A 284 13.30 -6.83 -20.74
CA SER A 284 13.48 -5.61 -19.94
C SER A 284 14.94 -5.22 -19.80
N ILE A 285 15.85 -6.18 -19.57
CA ILE A 285 17.30 -5.95 -19.51
C ILE A 285 17.81 -5.34 -20.82
N LEU A 286 17.41 -5.90 -21.97
CA LEU A 286 17.87 -5.39 -23.27
C LEU A 286 17.34 -3.97 -23.52
N GLU A 287 16.08 -3.71 -23.18
CA GLU A 287 15.46 -2.41 -23.39
C GLU A 287 16.09 -1.31 -22.52
N SER A 288 16.38 -1.59 -21.25
CA SER A 288 16.92 -0.59 -20.32
C SER A 288 18.43 -0.37 -20.46
N LEU A 289 19.22 -1.45 -20.60
CA LEU A 289 20.69 -1.37 -20.59
C LEU A 289 21.33 -1.41 -21.98
N TYR A 290 20.66 -1.99 -22.97
CA TYR A 290 21.26 -2.25 -24.29
C TYR A 290 20.60 -1.42 -25.41
N SER A 291 19.95 -0.30 -25.07
CA SER A 291 19.20 0.55 -26.02
C SER A 291 20.06 1.03 -27.20
N GLU A 292 21.29 1.50 -26.94
CA GLU A 292 22.23 1.91 -28.00
C GLU A 292 22.64 0.74 -28.91
N ASP A 293 22.81 -0.45 -28.34
CA ASP A 293 23.19 -1.65 -29.11
C ASP A 293 22.00 -2.20 -29.91
N LEU A 294 20.77 -2.06 -29.39
CA LEU A 294 19.55 -2.37 -30.12
C LEU A 294 19.35 -1.40 -31.30
N GLU A 295 19.67 -0.11 -31.13
CA GLU A 295 19.67 0.85 -32.22
C GLU A 295 20.69 0.48 -33.31
N LYS A 296 21.91 0.07 -32.92
CA LYS A 296 22.90 -0.46 -33.86
C LYS A 296 22.40 -1.71 -34.59
N PHE A 297 21.70 -2.62 -33.91
CA PHE A 297 21.10 -3.79 -34.53
C PHE A 297 20.03 -3.40 -35.56
N LEU A 298 19.13 -2.48 -35.23
CA LEU A 298 18.09 -1.98 -36.14
C LEU A 298 18.70 -1.34 -37.40
N ASN A 299 19.77 -0.55 -37.23
CA ASN A 299 20.47 0.13 -38.33
C ASN A 299 21.46 -0.78 -39.08
N GLY A 300 21.79 -1.96 -38.54
CA GLY A 300 22.70 -2.92 -39.14
C GLY A 300 22.08 -3.73 -40.29
N THR A 301 22.82 -4.68 -40.85
CA THR A 301 22.37 -5.49 -42.01
C THR A 301 21.72 -6.82 -41.64
N LYS A 302 21.87 -7.30 -40.39
CA LYS A 302 21.29 -8.58 -39.95
C LYS A 302 19.80 -8.41 -39.63
N ASP A 303 18.97 -9.33 -40.10
CA ASP A 303 17.52 -9.34 -39.80
C ASP A 303 17.17 -10.02 -38.47
N GLU A 304 18.05 -10.89 -37.99
CA GLU A 304 17.93 -11.58 -36.70
C GLU A 304 19.30 -11.82 -36.05
N MET A 305 19.29 -11.99 -34.72
CA MET A 305 20.45 -12.33 -33.92
C MET A 305 20.02 -13.12 -32.68
N THR A 306 20.82 -14.09 -32.22
CA THR A 306 20.58 -14.70 -30.90
C THR A 306 20.85 -13.69 -29.80
N VAL A 307 20.12 -13.75 -28.69
CA VAL A 307 20.37 -12.87 -27.54
C VAL A 307 21.78 -13.06 -26.98
N GLU A 308 22.31 -14.28 -26.99
CA GLU A 308 23.68 -14.57 -26.56
C GLU A 308 24.72 -13.78 -27.38
N ASP A 309 24.68 -13.90 -28.71
CA ASP A 309 25.55 -13.15 -29.62
C ASP A 309 25.34 -11.63 -29.50
N PHE A 310 24.10 -11.19 -29.29
CA PHE A 310 23.80 -9.77 -29.11
C PHE A 310 24.50 -9.22 -27.88
N ILE A 311 24.36 -9.88 -26.72
CA ILE A 311 25.02 -9.46 -25.48
C ILE A 311 26.53 -9.57 -25.60
N LYS A 312 27.05 -10.64 -26.23
CA LYS A 312 28.49 -10.85 -26.42
C LYS A 312 29.17 -9.66 -27.11
N ASN A 313 28.52 -9.17 -28.16
CA ASN A 313 29.05 -8.13 -29.04
C ASN A 313 28.63 -6.71 -28.61
N SER A 314 27.97 -6.56 -27.47
CA SER A 314 27.47 -5.27 -26.97
C SER A 314 28.57 -4.36 -26.43
N SER A 315 28.24 -3.13 -26.05
CA SER A 315 29.18 -2.20 -25.39
C SER A 315 29.38 -2.45 -23.89
N GLN A 316 28.62 -3.38 -23.30
CA GLN A 316 28.57 -3.59 -21.84
C GLN A 316 29.86 -4.20 -21.26
N THR A 317 30.02 -4.05 -19.94
CA THR A 317 31.20 -4.53 -19.19
C THR A 317 31.26 -6.06 -19.10
N PRO A 318 32.46 -6.66 -18.88
CA PRO A 318 32.62 -8.11 -18.90
C PRO A 318 31.75 -8.87 -17.90
N GLY A 319 31.61 -8.39 -16.65
CA GLY A 319 30.81 -9.04 -15.63
C GLY A 319 29.32 -9.04 -15.97
N LEU A 320 28.78 -7.90 -16.38
CA LEU A 320 27.40 -7.76 -16.87
C LEU A 320 27.12 -8.66 -18.07
N LYS A 321 28.02 -8.69 -19.06
CA LYS A 321 27.89 -9.61 -20.21
C LYS A 321 27.83 -11.06 -19.74
N GLN A 322 28.74 -11.47 -18.87
CA GLN A 322 28.79 -12.84 -18.36
C GLN A 322 27.48 -13.21 -17.64
N PHE A 323 26.97 -12.33 -16.78
CA PHE A 323 25.72 -12.54 -16.07
C PHE A 323 24.53 -12.64 -17.02
N HIS A 324 24.31 -11.63 -17.88
CA HIS A 324 23.16 -11.59 -18.77
C HIS A 324 23.19 -12.70 -19.83
N GLN A 325 24.36 -13.05 -20.36
CA GLN A 325 24.49 -14.19 -21.27
C GLN A 325 24.06 -15.49 -20.60
N TRP A 326 24.58 -15.78 -19.41
CA TRP A 326 24.23 -16.99 -18.68
C TRP A 326 22.74 -17.02 -18.29
N TYR A 327 22.17 -15.87 -17.91
CA TYR A 327 20.75 -15.75 -17.59
C TYR A 327 19.86 -16.03 -18.82
N ALA A 328 20.19 -15.45 -19.98
CA ALA A 328 19.42 -15.61 -21.21
C ALA A 328 19.60 -16.99 -21.89
N THR A 329 20.60 -17.78 -21.48
CA THR A 329 20.92 -19.09 -22.07
C THR A 329 20.72 -20.21 -21.06
N GLU A 330 21.74 -20.50 -20.24
CA GLU A 330 21.79 -21.59 -19.30
C GLU A 330 20.63 -21.57 -18.30
N TYR A 331 20.37 -20.42 -17.65
CA TYR A 331 19.27 -20.30 -16.68
C TYR A 331 17.91 -20.51 -17.36
N TYR A 332 17.67 -19.88 -18.52
CA TYR A 332 16.47 -20.06 -19.32
C TYR A 332 16.26 -21.52 -19.77
N SER A 333 17.33 -22.22 -20.17
CA SER A 333 17.27 -23.60 -20.65
C SER A 333 16.89 -24.60 -19.56
N LYS A 334 17.27 -24.31 -18.31
CA LYS A 334 17.01 -25.18 -17.16
C LYS A 334 15.59 -25.07 -16.59
N SER A 335 14.83 -24.06 -17.00
CA SER A 335 13.42 -23.92 -16.61
C SER A 335 12.54 -24.96 -17.33
N ASP A 336 11.70 -25.67 -16.58
CA ASP A 336 10.84 -26.75 -17.06
C ASP A 336 9.34 -26.39 -17.09
N HIS A 337 8.96 -25.23 -16.55
CA HIS A 337 7.57 -24.78 -16.38
C HIS A 337 7.32 -23.41 -17.01
N GLY A 338 6.03 -23.05 -17.14
CA GLY A 338 5.59 -21.83 -17.82
C GLY A 338 6.26 -21.67 -19.18
N GLN A 339 6.20 -22.72 -20.00
CA GLN A 339 7.07 -22.91 -21.16
C GLN A 339 6.83 -21.89 -22.28
N GLY A 340 5.59 -21.40 -22.45
CA GLY A 340 5.24 -20.49 -23.54
C GLY A 340 5.56 -21.09 -24.91
N GLU A 341 6.31 -20.35 -25.73
CA GLU A 341 6.83 -20.88 -27.01
C GLU A 341 7.89 -21.99 -26.85
N ASN A 342 8.43 -22.19 -25.64
CA ASN A 342 9.46 -23.19 -25.33
C ASN A 342 10.66 -23.15 -26.28
N LEU A 343 11.18 -21.95 -26.54
CA LEU A 343 12.29 -21.75 -27.46
C LEU A 343 13.54 -22.46 -26.94
N GLU A 344 14.32 -23.06 -27.85
CA GLU A 344 15.65 -23.58 -27.50
C GLU A 344 16.66 -22.45 -27.32
N VAL A 345 16.56 -21.42 -28.17
CA VAL A 345 17.45 -20.25 -28.18
C VAL A 345 16.63 -18.97 -28.31
N LEU A 346 16.87 -18.01 -27.42
CA LEU A 346 16.26 -16.68 -27.50
C LEU A 346 16.89 -15.85 -28.62
N LYS A 347 16.06 -15.15 -29.40
CA LYS A 347 16.49 -14.32 -30.53
C LYS A 347 15.82 -12.95 -30.48
N ILE A 348 16.44 -11.97 -31.13
CA ILE A 348 15.82 -10.71 -31.52
C ILE A 348 15.71 -10.62 -33.05
N THR A 349 14.63 -10.02 -33.55
CA THR A 349 14.32 -9.90 -34.98
C THR A 349 13.77 -8.52 -35.33
N LYS A 350 14.03 -8.04 -36.56
CA LYS A 350 13.47 -6.77 -37.06
C LYS A 350 12.00 -6.86 -37.48
N THR A 351 11.55 -8.06 -37.83
CA THR A 351 10.17 -8.35 -38.25
C THR A 351 9.52 -9.29 -37.25
N ASN A 352 8.19 -9.18 -37.08
CA ASN A 352 7.41 -10.04 -36.18
C ASN A 352 7.24 -11.46 -36.72
N LYS A 353 8.32 -12.25 -36.75
CA LYS A 353 8.30 -13.67 -37.20
C LYS A 353 7.69 -14.59 -36.15
N SER A 354 7.69 -14.18 -34.88
CA SER A 354 7.20 -14.94 -33.72
C SER A 354 5.69 -14.82 -33.51
N ASN A 355 4.98 -13.98 -34.28
CA ASN A 355 3.57 -13.64 -34.06
C ASN A 355 3.31 -13.10 -32.65
N GLU A 356 4.19 -12.21 -32.19
CA GLU A 356 3.99 -11.46 -30.95
C GLU A 356 2.75 -10.59 -31.02
N LEU A 357 1.97 -10.64 -29.95
CA LEU A 357 0.74 -9.88 -29.78
C LEU A 357 0.98 -8.63 -28.93
N GLU A 358 1.91 -8.70 -27.98
CA GLU A 358 2.23 -7.60 -27.07
C GLU A 358 3.64 -7.71 -26.47
N ASN A 359 4.05 -6.68 -25.74
CA ASN A 359 5.28 -6.63 -24.95
C ASN A 359 6.59 -6.79 -25.76
N SER A 360 6.58 -6.43 -27.04
CA SER A 360 7.80 -6.29 -27.84
C SER A 360 8.66 -5.12 -27.34
N ILE A 361 9.95 -5.11 -27.67
CA ILE A 361 10.87 -4.01 -27.34
C ILE A 361 10.60 -2.84 -28.29
N ILE A 362 10.59 -1.61 -27.79
CA ILE A 362 10.48 -0.40 -28.61
C ILE A 362 11.75 0.44 -28.48
N VAL A 363 12.41 0.75 -29.61
CA VAL A 363 13.59 1.62 -29.67
C VAL A 363 13.36 2.70 -30.71
N ASN A 364 13.33 3.97 -30.30
CA ASN A 364 13.07 5.12 -31.19
C ASN A 364 11.84 4.89 -32.08
N ASP A 365 10.71 4.51 -31.48
CA ASP A 365 9.43 4.15 -32.11
C ASP A 365 9.47 2.95 -33.09
N LYS A 366 10.60 2.23 -33.16
CA LYS A 366 10.74 1.02 -33.99
C LYS A 366 10.69 -0.23 -33.11
N PRO A 367 9.85 -1.22 -33.45
CA PRO A 367 9.77 -2.45 -32.70
C PRO A 367 10.97 -3.37 -32.99
N VAL A 368 11.46 -4.03 -31.93
CA VAL A 368 12.32 -5.21 -32.00
C VAL A 368 11.55 -6.38 -31.41
N TYR A 369 11.42 -7.44 -32.22
CA TYR A 369 10.65 -8.64 -31.89
C TYR A 369 11.58 -9.78 -31.44
N GLY A 370 11.01 -10.92 -31.12
CA GLY A 370 11.64 -12.17 -30.68
C GLY A 370 11.47 -12.48 -29.19
N LEU A 371 11.17 -11.48 -28.36
CA LEU A 371 11.06 -11.59 -26.89
C LEU A 371 9.68 -11.19 -26.34
N GLY A 372 8.78 -10.67 -27.17
CA GLY A 372 7.42 -10.32 -26.76
C GLY A 372 6.56 -11.55 -26.46
N PHE A 373 5.31 -11.32 -26.05
CA PHE A 373 4.37 -12.38 -25.75
C PHE A 373 3.55 -12.77 -26.98
N THR A 374 3.61 -14.05 -27.31
CA THR A 374 2.70 -14.75 -28.23
C THR A 374 1.46 -15.23 -27.47
N GLN A 375 0.48 -15.78 -28.20
CA GLN A 375 -0.66 -16.43 -27.55
C GLN A 375 -0.23 -17.62 -26.66
N LYS A 376 0.80 -18.40 -27.05
CA LYS A 376 1.28 -19.51 -26.22
C LYS A 376 1.91 -19.04 -24.91
N ASP A 377 2.60 -17.90 -24.93
CA ASP A 377 3.14 -17.30 -23.70
C ASP A 377 2.01 -16.81 -22.78
N LEU A 378 0.98 -16.18 -23.35
CA LEU A 378 -0.18 -15.70 -22.60
C LEU A 378 -1.00 -16.84 -21.97
N ASP A 379 -1.06 -18.00 -22.63
CA ASP A 379 -1.81 -19.19 -22.19
C ASP A 379 -0.98 -20.17 -21.34
N ALA A 380 0.32 -19.92 -21.16
CA ALA A 380 1.20 -20.80 -20.41
C ALA A 380 0.78 -20.89 -18.92
N LYS A 381 0.66 -22.12 -18.41
CA LYS A 381 0.32 -22.41 -17.01
C LYS A 381 1.56 -22.50 -16.14
N ASN A 382 1.36 -22.36 -14.83
CA ASN A 382 2.42 -22.42 -13.82
C ASN A 382 3.55 -21.41 -14.10
N VAL A 383 3.22 -20.20 -14.55
CA VAL A 383 4.20 -19.17 -14.90
C VAL A 383 4.77 -18.42 -13.70
N GLY A 384 4.04 -18.38 -12.57
CA GLY A 384 4.51 -17.76 -11.33
C GLY A 384 5.32 -18.72 -10.44
N LEU A 385 5.45 -18.37 -9.16
CA LEU A 385 6.31 -19.10 -8.22
C LEU A 385 5.78 -20.51 -7.89
N VAL A 386 4.50 -20.77 -8.16
CA VAL A 386 3.89 -22.10 -8.00
C VAL A 386 4.55 -23.16 -8.90
N GLY A 387 5.15 -22.75 -10.02
CA GLY A 387 5.88 -23.65 -10.91
C GLY A 387 7.24 -24.09 -10.37
N ILE A 388 7.77 -23.42 -9.34
CA ILE A 388 9.09 -23.70 -8.78
C ILE A 388 9.00 -24.90 -7.83
N THR A 389 9.49 -26.05 -8.30
CA THR A 389 9.55 -27.29 -7.52
C THR A 389 10.58 -27.20 -6.39
N GLY A 390 11.79 -26.70 -6.68
CA GLY A 390 12.86 -26.55 -5.69
C GLY A 390 13.26 -27.86 -5.01
N ASN A 391 13.53 -27.78 -3.71
CA ASN A 391 13.87 -28.91 -2.84
C ASN A 391 13.25 -28.77 -1.43
N GLU A 392 13.68 -29.62 -0.49
CA GLU A 392 13.20 -29.60 0.90
C GLU A 392 13.59 -28.32 1.65
N GLU A 393 14.76 -27.75 1.39
CA GLU A 393 15.25 -26.54 2.06
C GLU A 393 14.51 -25.29 1.58
N SER A 394 14.36 -25.15 0.26
CA SER A 394 13.77 -23.99 -0.41
C SER A 394 13.05 -24.41 -1.69
N ASN A 395 11.84 -23.89 -1.88
CA ASN A 395 10.97 -24.15 -3.02
C ASN A 395 10.00 -22.98 -3.22
N GLY A 396 9.22 -23.01 -4.32
CA GLY A 396 8.26 -21.96 -4.66
C GLY A 396 7.30 -21.62 -3.53
N LYS A 397 6.82 -22.64 -2.79
CA LYS A 397 5.93 -22.45 -1.63
C LYS A 397 6.61 -21.66 -0.52
N LYS A 398 7.79 -22.08 -0.05
CA LYS A 398 8.50 -21.38 1.03
C LYS A 398 8.86 -19.95 0.68
N LEU A 399 9.32 -19.73 -0.56
CA LEU A 399 9.65 -18.40 -1.09
C LEU A 399 8.42 -17.50 -1.12
N TYR A 400 7.31 -18.00 -1.66
CA TYR A 400 6.08 -17.23 -1.73
C TYR A 400 5.43 -17.03 -0.36
N ASP A 401 5.47 -18.00 0.55
CA ASP A 401 4.97 -17.83 1.93
C ASP A 401 5.70 -16.69 2.66
N ALA A 402 7.02 -16.55 2.47
CA ALA A 402 7.79 -15.45 3.07
C ALA A 402 7.40 -14.08 2.47
N ILE A 403 7.22 -14.01 1.14
CA ILE A 403 6.75 -12.81 0.43
C ILE A 403 5.32 -12.47 0.83
N LEU A 404 4.46 -13.48 0.95
CA LEU A 404 3.05 -13.33 1.31
C LEU A 404 2.94 -12.82 2.75
N LYS A 405 3.70 -13.37 3.71
CA LYS A 405 3.78 -12.86 5.07
C LYS A 405 4.17 -11.39 5.12
N MET A 406 5.18 -10.98 4.35
CA MET A 406 5.56 -9.57 4.23
C MET A 406 4.42 -8.72 3.66
N SER A 407 3.77 -9.19 2.60
CA SER A 407 2.77 -8.42 1.87
C SER A 407 1.44 -8.33 2.61
N THR A 408 0.98 -9.40 3.26
CA THR A 408 -0.28 -9.41 4.03
C THR A 408 -0.07 -9.01 5.48
N THR A 409 1.17 -8.96 5.99
CA THR A 409 1.49 -8.75 7.41
C THR A 409 0.69 -9.65 8.35
N SER A 410 0.44 -10.88 7.89
CA SER A 410 -0.24 -11.97 8.57
C SER A 410 0.41 -13.30 8.23
N ASP A 411 0.17 -14.32 9.04
CA ASP A 411 0.60 -15.70 8.74
C ASP A 411 -0.45 -16.49 7.91
N ASP A 412 -1.26 -15.80 7.11
CA ASP A 412 -2.30 -16.43 6.28
C ASP A 412 -1.69 -17.32 5.18
N SER A 413 -2.27 -18.50 5.00
CA SER A 413 -1.88 -19.37 3.88
C SER A 413 -2.32 -18.79 2.52
N ALA A 414 -1.59 -19.13 1.45
CA ALA A 414 -1.94 -18.72 0.10
C ALA A 414 -3.38 -19.09 -0.32
N ASP A 415 -3.87 -20.28 0.06
CA ASP A 415 -5.26 -20.67 -0.22
C ASP A 415 -6.27 -19.84 0.58
N ALA A 416 -6.01 -19.54 1.86
CA ALA A 416 -6.87 -18.65 2.64
C ALA A 416 -6.99 -17.25 2.01
N VAL A 417 -5.85 -16.70 1.55
CA VAL A 417 -5.81 -15.42 0.83
C VAL A 417 -6.58 -15.51 -0.50
N PHE A 418 -6.42 -16.59 -1.25
CA PHE A 418 -7.17 -16.86 -2.48
C PHE A 418 -8.68 -16.91 -2.24
N GLN A 419 -9.13 -17.74 -1.28
CA GLN A 419 -10.54 -17.94 -0.98
C GLN A 419 -11.21 -16.63 -0.56
N SER A 420 -10.54 -15.83 0.28
CA SER A 420 -11.04 -14.51 0.67
C SER A 420 -11.17 -13.57 -0.53
N GLY A 421 -10.13 -13.47 -1.37
CA GLY A 421 -10.17 -12.64 -2.59
C GLY A 421 -11.24 -13.06 -3.59
N TYR A 422 -11.42 -14.37 -3.78
CA TYR A 422 -12.44 -14.90 -4.69
C TYR A 422 -13.85 -14.60 -4.16
N LYS A 423 -14.09 -14.86 -2.86
CA LYS A 423 -15.39 -14.58 -2.23
C LYS A 423 -15.77 -13.11 -2.36
N THR A 424 -14.88 -12.18 -1.98
CA THR A 424 -15.16 -10.74 -2.06
C THR A 424 -15.37 -10.28 -3.50
N THR A 425 -14.63 -10.84 -4.45
CA THR A 425 -14.83 -10.59 -5.89
C THR A 425 -16.25 -10.95 -6.31
N LYS A 426 -16.72 -12.16 -5.98
CA LYS A 426 -18.06 -12.63 -6.38
C LYS A 426 -19.18 -11.84 -5.71
N THR A 427 -19.07 -11.58 -4.41
CA THR A 427 -20.05 -10.75 -3.69
C THR A 427 -20.16 -9.35 -4.28
N ALA A 428 -19.05 -8.70 -4.60
CA ALA A 428 -19.07 -7.38 -5.23
C ALA A 428 -19.68 -7.43 -6.65
N THR A 429 -19.35 -8.43 -7.48
CA THR A 429 -19.95 -8.59 -8.82
C THR A 429 -21.47 -8.79 -8.75
N GLU A 430 -21.96 -9.55 -7.77
CA GLU A 430 -23.40 -9.70 -7.53
C GLU A 430 -24.06 -8.36 -7.19
N ASN A 431 -23.46 -7.56 -6.31
CA ASN A 431 -23.99 -6.24 -5.96
C ASN A 431 -23.92 -5.25 -7.13
N MET A 432 -22.84 -5.27 -7.92
CA MET A 432 -22.70 -4.49 -9.16
C MET A 432 -23.83 -4.82 -10.14
N THR A 433 -24.18 -6.11 -10.27
CA THR A 433 -25.29 -6.55 -11.13
C THR A 433 -26.64 -6.07 -10.60
N LYS A 434 -26.87 -6.15 -9.29
CA LYS A 434 -28.12 -5.68 -8.65
C LYS A 434 -28.32 -4.17 -8.82
N ILE A 435 -27.30 -3.36 -8.53
CA ILE A 435 -27.41 -1.90 -8.69
C ILE A 435 -27.59 -1.51 -10.16
N ALA A 436 -26.95 -2.21 -11.11
CA ALA A 436 -27.18 -1.98 -12.53
C ALA A 436 -28.64 -2.25 -12.93
N GLY A 437 -29.29 -3.24 -12.30
CA GLY A 437 -30.73 -3.48 -12.40
C GLY A 437 -31.57 -2.30 -11.92
N LEU A 438 -31.25 -1.73 -10.75
CA LEU A 438 -31.96 -0.57 -10.21
C LEU A 438 -31.77 0.69 -11.07
N VAL A 439 -30.58 0.88 -11.64
CA VAL A 439 -30.32 1.97 -12.60
C VAL A 439 -31.17 1.78 -13.85
N ALA A 440 -31.26 0.55 -14.37
CA ALA A 440 -32.11 0.23 -15.50
C ALA A 440 -33.61 0.48 -15.19
N ASP A 441 -34.08 0.15 -13.98
CA ASP A 441 -35.44 0.47 -13.53
C ASP A 441 -35.68 1.97 -13.49
N LEU A 442 -34.70 2.75 -13.01
CA LEU A 442 -34.81 4.19 -12.88
C LEU A 442 -34.85 4.90 -14.25
N ILE A 443 -34.08 4.43 -15.23
CA ILE A 443 -33.98 5.01 -16.57
C ILE A 443 -35.08 4.50 -17.51
N ALA A 444 -35.22 3.18 -17.66
CA ALA A 444 -36.13 2.57 -18.63
C ALA A 444 -37.53 2.28 -18.07
N GLY A 445 -37.68 2.29 -16.74
CA GLY A 445 -38.89 1.84 -16.03
C GLY A 445 -38.75 0.41 -15.54
N GLU A 446 -39.51 0.09 -14.48
CA GLU A 446 -39.42 -1.18 -13.75
C GLU A 446 -39.57 -2.40 -14.67
N GLY A 447 -38.56 -3.28 -14.66
CA GLY A 447 -38.54 -4.54 -15.44
C GLY A 447 -38.49 -4.40 -16.97
N LYS A 448 -38.48 -3.18 -17.51
CA LYS A 448 -38.52 -2.94 -18.97
C LYS A 448 -37.16 -3.14 -19.63
N ALA A 449 -37.13 -3.66 -20.86
CA ALA A 449 -35.90 -3.76 -21.64
C ALA A 449 -35.23 -2.38 -21.81
N TRP A 450 -33.90 -2.37 -21.84
CA TRP A 450 -33.11 -1.14 -22.00
C TRP A 450 -31.99 -1.35 -23.01
N THR A 451 -32.14 -0.71 -24.18
CA THR A 451 -31.07 -0.53 -25.16
C THR A 451 -30.56 0.89 -25.06
N ALA A 452 -29.26 1.08 -24.82
CA ALA A 452 -28.63 2.39 -24.75
C ALA A 452 -27.82 2.66 -26.02
N LYS A 453 -27.81 3.92 -26.45
CA LYS A 453 -27.06 4.40 -27.62
C LYS A 453 -26.15 5.55 -27.18
N PHE A 454 -24.83 5.39 -27.32
CA PHE A 454 -23.85 6.33 -26.78
C PHE A 454 -22.53 6.31 -27.54
N LYS A 455 -21.71 7.36 -27.35
CA LYS A 455 -20.34 7.45 -27.88
C LYS A 455 -19.39 6.69 -26.96
N TYR A 456 -18.57 5.82 -27.55
CA TYR A 456 -17.62 4.98 -26.85
C TYR A 456 -16.28 4.94 -27.59
N ASP A 457 -15.20 5.07 -26.83
CA ASP A 457 -13.84 4.88 -27.30
C ASP A 457 -13.25 3.61 -26.66
N ALA A 458 -13.13 2.55 -27.47
CA ALA A 458 -12.67 1.24 -27.01
C ALA A 458 -11.17 1.19 -26.70
N ASN A 459 -10.37 2.08 -27.31
CA ASN A 459 -8.90 2.00 -27.30
C ASN A 459 -8.23 3.26 -26.70
N GLY A 460 -9.00 4.27 -26.31
CA GLY A 460 -8.51 5.50 -25.72
C GLY A 460 -7.62 6.30 -26.69
N ILE A 461 -6.51 6.84 -26.18
CA ILE A 461 -5.65 7.80 -26.90
C ILE A 461 -4.98 7.25 -28.18
N ASN A 462 -5.06 5.95 -28.47
CA ASN A 462 -4.36 5.29 -29.59
C ASN A 462 -5.06 5.40 -30.96
N ASN A 463 -5.43 6.61 -31.37
CA ASN A 463 -5.97 6.94 -32.72
C ASN A 463 -7.20 6.15 -33.18
N SER A 464 -7.94 5.53 -32.26
CA SER A 464 -9.21 4.89 -32.62
C SER A 464 -10.28 5.95 -32.75
N LYS A 465 -11.10 5.86 -33.81
CA LYS A 465 -12.23 6.78 -33.95
C LYS A 465 -13.25 6.44 -32.88
N ILE A 466 -13.80 7.46 -32.20
CA ILE A 466 -15.02 7.28 -31.41
C ILE A 466 -16.06 6.59 -32.29
N GLU A 467 -16.70 5.60 -31.72
CA GLU A 467 -17.83 4.92 -32.35
C GLU A 467 -19.11 5.21 -31.58
N GLU A 468 -20.20 5.33 -32.32
CA GLU A 468 -21.53 5.33 -31.73
C GLU A 468 -21.98 3.87 -31.60
N VAL A 469 -22.09 3.38 -30.38
CA VAL A 469 -22.48 2.01 -30.08
C VAL A 469 -23.93 1.95 -29.62
N THR A 470 -24.60 0.86 -29.96
CA THR A 470 -25.95 0.54 -29.47
C THR A 470 -25.89 -0.81 -28.79
N LEU A 471 -26.09 -0.84 -27.46
CA LEU A 471 -25.96 -2.05 -26.65
C LEU A 471 -27.25 -2.34 -25.89
N GLU A 472 -27.63 -3.61 -25.83
CA GLU A 472 -28.67 -4.09 -24.92
C GLU A 472 -28.08 -4.19 -23.51
N ILE A 473 -28.49 -3.27 -22.64
CA ILE A 473 -28.07 -3.24 -21.25
C ILE A 473 -28.90 -4.21 -20.42
N ARG A 474 -30.21 -4.23 -20.67
CA ARG A 474 -31.17 -5.14 -20.06
C ARG A 474 -32.08 -5.74 -21.11
N ASP A 475 -32.17 -7.06 -21.11
CA ASP A 475 -33.01 -7.80 -22.05
C ASP A 475 -34.51 -7.73 -21.68
N SER A 476 -35.36 -8.29 -22.55
CA SER A 476 -36.81 -8.36 -22.33
C SER A 476 -37.24 -9.27 -21.16
N SER A 477 -36.35 -10.10 -20.63
CA SER A 477 -36.57 -10.91 -19.43
C SER A 477 -36.26 -10.15 -18.13
N GLY A 478 -35.71 -8.93 -18.24
CA GLY A 478 -35.29 -8.11 -17.10
C GLY A 478 -33.86 -8.39 -16.64
N LYS A 479 -33.08 -9.22 -17.36
CA LYS A 479 -31.70 -9.55 -16.99
C LYS A 479 -30.72 -8.51 -17.54
N VAL A 480 -29.87 -7.98 -16.66
CA VAL A 480 -28.79 -7.04 -17.03
C VAL A 480 -27.55 -7.80 -17.50
N THR A 481 -26.94 -7.32 -18.59
CA THR A 481 -25.61 -7.76 -19.01
C THR A 481 -24.57 -6.80 -18.41
N LEU A 482 -23.89 -7.22 -17.34
CA LEU A 482 -22.96 -6.36 -16.60
C LEU A 482 -21.85 -5.80 -17.51
N GLU A 483 -21.32 -6.58 -18.45
CA GLU A 483 -20.33 -6.10 -19.42
C GLU A 483 -20.84 -4.91 -20.24
N ASN A 484 -22.09 -4.97 -20.73
CA ASN A 484 -22.68 -3.90 -21.51
C ASN A 484 -22.98 -2.67 -20.64
N PHE A 485 -23.42 -2.88 -19.39
CA PHE A 485 -23.59 -1.80 -18.42
C PHE A 485 -22.26 -1.10 -18.11
N ASN A 486 -21.17 -1.85 -17.93
CA ASN A 486 -19.83 -1.30 -17.72
C ASN A 486 -19.36 -0.47 -18.93
N LYS A 487 -19.65 -0.92 -20.15
CA LYS A 487 -19.40 -0.12 -21.37
C LYS A 487 -20.20 1.18 -21.39
N TRP A 488 -21.47 1.15 -20.97
CA TRP A 488 -22.30 2.36 -20.84
C TRP A 488 -21.77 3.33 -19.78
N LEU A 489 -21.20 2.84 -18.68
CA LEU A 489 -20.50 3.67 -17.69
C LEU A 489 -19.20 4.29 -18.21
N ASN A 490 -18.60 3.72 -19.26
CA ASN A 490 -17.38 4.22 -19.88
C ASN A 490 -17.64 5.10 -21.12
N GLN A 491 -18.88 5.61 -21.30
CA GLN A 491 -19.19 6.57 -22.36
C GLN A 491 -18.54 7.94 -22.11
N GLU A 492 -18.27 8.69 -23.19
CA GLU A 492 -17.48 9.93 -23.18
C GLU A 492 -17.86 10.93 -22.07
N GLN A 493 -19.16 11.20 -21.90
CA GLN A 493 -19.66 12.24 -20.97
C GLN A 493 -19.40 11.95 -19.48
N PHE A 494 -18.99 10.72 -19.13
CA PHE A 494 -18.57 10.39 -17.77
C PHE A 494 -17.13 10.80 -17.45
N PHE A 495 -16.34 11.27 -18.41
CA PHE A 495 -14.99 11.76 -18.17
C PHE A 495 -14.94 13.28 -18.30
N PHE A 496 -14.25 13.95 -17.38
CA PHE A 496 -14.09 15.41 -17.43
C PHE A 496 -13.27 15.80 -18.67
N GLY A 497 -13.77 16.71 -19.50
CA GLY A 497 -13.17 17.12 -20.77
C GLY A 497 -13.67 16.37 -21.99
N ARG A 498 -14.37 15.23 -21.80
CA ARG A 498 -14.95 14.40 -22.87
C ARG A 498 -16.46 14.58 -23.00
N GLU A 499 -17.02 15.61 -22.37
CA GLU A 499 -18.34 16.11 -22.69
C GLU A 499 -18.43 16.54 -24.16
N ASP A 500 -19.64 16.56 -24.69
CA ASP A 500 -19.90 17.10 -26.02
C ASP A 500 -19.37 18.54 -26.11
N LYS A 501 -18.77 18.91 -27.25
CA LYS A 501 -18.15 20.24 -27.46
C LYS A 501 -19.14 21.39 -27.17
N THR A 502 -20.44 21.15 -27.34
CA THR A 502 -21.51 22.12 -27.05
C THR A 502 -21.67 22.45 -25.55
N TYR A 503 -21.11 21.65 -24.64
CA TYR A 503 -21.11 21.93 -23.20
C TYR A 503 -20.24 23.16 -22.84
N TYR A 504 -19.11 23.33 -23.52
CA TYR A 504 -18.12 24.38 -23.23
C TYR A 504 -18.45 25.70 -23.94
N THR A 505 -19.58 26.31 -23.58
CA THR A 505 -19.96 27.66 -24.05
C THR A 505 -19.04 28.73 -23.45
N ASP A 506 -19.02 29.93 -24.04
CA ASP A 506 -18.21 31.04 -23.52
C ASP A 506 -18.58 31.42 -22.08
N ASP A 507 -19.86 31.31 -21.71
CA ASP A 507 -20.33 31.55 -20.34
C ASP A 507 -19.80 30.49 -19.36
N VAL A 508 -19.82 29.20 -19.74
CA VAL A 508 -19.26 28.11 -18.93
C VAL A 508 -17.76 28.30 -18.74
N LYS A 509 -17.02 28.61 -19.82
CA LYS A 509 -15.58 28.88 -19.78
C LYS A 509 -15.26 30.06 -18.86
N LYS A 510 -15.96 31.18 -19.00
CA LYS A 510 -15.77 32.37 -18.16
C LYS A 510 -16.09 32.10 -16.69
N LYS A 511 -17.15 31.33 -16.41
CA LYS A 511 -17.51 30.90 -15.06
C LYS A 511 -16.39 30.07 -14.43
N LEU A 512 -15.91 29.04 -15.14
CA LEU A 512 -14.80 28.19 -14.68
C LEU A 512 -13.53 29.00 -14.40
N GLU A 513 -13.15 29.89 -15.31
CA GLU A 513 -11.96 30.74 -15.13
C GLU A 513 -12.08 31.69 -13.93
N THR A 514 -13.28 32.18 -13.66
CA THR A 514 -13.55 33.11 -12.55
C THR A 514 -13.58 32.37 -11.20
N GLU A 515 -14.32 31.26 -11.13
CA GLU A 515 -14.49 30.49 -9.88
C GLU A 515 -13.22 29.71 -9.49
N LEU A 516 -12.40 29.33 -10.48
CA LEU A 516 -11.21 28.51 -10.29
C LEU A 516 -9.92 29.25 -10.65
N ALA A 517 -9.85 30.56 -10.40
CA ALA A 517 -8.71 31.40 -10.78
C ALA A 517 -7.35 30.88 -10.25
N SER A 518 -7.32 30.29 -9.04
CA SER A 518 -6.12 29.65 -8.48
C SER A 518 -5.71 28.40 -9.26
N ASP A 519 -6.68 27.61 -9.73
CA ASP A 519 -6.42 26.37 -10.46
C ASP A 519 -6.04 26.67 -11.91
N VAL A 520 -6.58 27.74 -12.52
CA VAL A 520 -6.10 28.28 -13.80
C VAL A 520 -4.62 28.66 -13.71
N LYS A 521 -4.22 29.34 -12.64
CA LYS A 521 -2.81 29.66 -12.41
C LYS A 521 -1.98 28.39 -12.27
N GLN A 522 -2.43 27.43 -11.47
CA GLN A 522 -1.74 26.15 -11.29
C GLN A 522 -1.56 25.40 -12.62
N LEU A 523 -2.61 25.25 -13.43
CA LEU A 523 -2.53 24.59 -14.73
C LEU A 523 -1.53 25.28 -15.67
N LYS A 524 -1.50 26.61 -15.69
CA LYS A 524 -0.52 27.37 -16.48
C LYS A 524 0.90 27.14 -16.01
N ASP A 525 1.14 27.18 -14.70
CA ASP A 525 2.45 26.92 -14.08
C ASP A 525 2.93 25.48 -14.37
N LEU A 526 2.00 24.53 -14.52
CA LEU A 526 2.26 23.12 -14.87
C LEU A 526 2.32 22.84 -16.39
N GLY A 527 2.28 23.86 -17.25
CA GLY A 527 2.47 23.74 -18.70
C GLY A 527 1.20 23.52 -19.55
N TYR A 528 0.02 23.43 -18.93
CA TYR A 528 -1.26 23.24 -19.66
C TYR A 528 -1.66 24.49 -20.45
N GLY A 529 -1.08 25.67 -20.16
CA GLY A 529 -1.33 26.89 -20.94
C GLY A 529 -1.04 26.73 -22.44
N THR A 530 -0.14 25.80 -22.81
CA THR A 530 0.16 25.49 -24.21
C THR A 530 -1.02 24.87 -24.98
N LEU A 531 -2.05 24.40 -24.28
CA LEU A 531 -3.29 23.89 -24.89
C LEU A 531 -4.14 25.02 -25.49
N LEU A 532 -4.05 26.24 -24.95
CA LEU A 532 -4.87 27.39 -25.34
C LEU A 532 -4.24 28.29 -26.41
N ASN A 533 -2.99 28.02 -26.81
CA ASN A 533 -2.27 28.81 -27.82
C ASN A 533 -2.84 28.56 -29.25
N ASN A 534 -2.07 28.87 -30.30
CA ASN A 534 -2.47 28.77 -31.72
C ASN A 534 -2.98 27.38 -32.19
N ASN A 535 -2.93 26.36 -31.34
CA ASN A 535 -3.35 24.99 -31.63
C ASN A 535 -4.61 24.56 -30.86
N LYS A 536 -5.39 25.47 -30.26
CA LYS A 536 -6.52 25.10 -29.37
C LYS A 536 -7.58 24.18 -30.01
N GLU A 537 -7.81 24.28 -31.32
CA GLU A 537 -8.73 23.41 -32.06
C GLU A 537 -8.12 22.08 -32.52
N LYS A 538 -6.80 21.88 -32.32
CA LYS A 538 -6.13 20.63 -32.69
C LYS A 538 -6.69 19.49 -31.85
N GLU A 539 -6.90 18.35 -32.50
CA GLU A 539 -7.38 17.12 -31.88
C GLU A 539 -6.39 16.59 -30.83
N TYR A 540 -6.96 16.01 -29.77
CA TYR A 540 -6.30 15.25 -28.73
C TYR A 540 -7.21 14.05 -28.42
N GLY A 541 -6.92 12.90 -29.04
CA GLY A 541 -7.88 11.81 -29.12
C GLY A 541 -9.15 12.25 -29.85
N SER A 542 -10.28 12.17 -29.15
CA SER A 542 -11.62 12.53 -29.60
C SER A 542 -12.08 13.94 -29.27
N ILE A 543 -11.27 14.72 -28.55
CA ILE A 543 -11.59 16.08 -28.10
C ILE A 543 -10.61 17.11 -28.68
N THR A 544 -10.89 18.40 -28.53
CA THR A 544 -9.90 19.45 -28.83
C THR A 544 -8.98 19.73 -27.64
N ARG A 545 -7.82 20.33 -27.91
CA ARG A 545 -6.94 20.84 -26.84
C ARG A 545 -7.62 21.90 -25.96
N GLU A 546 -8.54 22.69 -26.50
CA GLU A 546 -9.36 23.61 -25.71
C GLU A 546 -10.29 22.86 -24.75
N GLN A 547 -10.99 21.81 -25.23
CA GLN A 547 -11.83 20.95 -24.38
C GLN A 547 -11.03 20.29 -23.26
N PHE A 548 -9.79 19.85 -23.54
CA PHE A 548 -8.90 19.34 -22.50
C PHE A 548 -8.72 20.41 -21.40
N PHE A 549 -8.26 21.62 -21.74
CA PHE A 549 -7.97 22.64 -20.73
C PHE A 549 -9.19 22.95 -19.84
N TYR A 550 -10.38 23.11 -20.42
CA TYR A 550 -11.60 23.35 -19.63
C TYR A 550 -12.13 22.09 -18.93
N GLY A 551 -11.87 20.91 -19.47
CA GLY A 551 -12.09 19.63 -18.81
C GLY A 551 -11.28 19.48 -17.53
N ALA A 552 -10.01 19.89 -17.55
CA ALA A 552 -9.16 19.92 -16.37
C ALA A 552 -9.75 20.82 -15.27
N LEU A 553 -10.29 21.99 -15.63
CA LEU A 553 -10.98 22.88 -14.69
C LEU A 553 -12.28 22.28 -14.14
N GLU A 554 -13.07 21.61 -14.98
CA GLU A 554 -14.26 20.87 -14.50
C GLU A 554 -13.89 19.74 -13.54
N ALA A 555 -12.76 19.05 -13.77
CA ALA A 555 -12.26 18.05 -12.84
C ALA A 555 -11.91 18.70 -11.48
N PHE A 556 -11.16 19.83 -11.46
CA PHE A 556 -10.93 20.60 -10.22
C PHE A 556 -12.23 21.00 -9.52
N LYS A 557 -13.25 21.45 -10.28
CA LYS A 557 -14.58 21.77 -9.74
C LYS A 557 -15.17 20.56 -9.04
N GLY A 558 -15.16 19.38 -9.68
CA GLY A 558 -15.68 18.13 -9.13
C GLY A 558 -14.99 17.69 -7.84
N TYR A 559 -13.65 17.70 -7.80
CA TYR A 559 -12.90 17.33 -6.59
C TYR A 559 -13.05 18.34 -5.46
N ARG A 560 -13.12 19.65 -5.74
CA ARG A 560 -13.43 20.67 -4.72
C ARG A 560 -14.86 20.51 -4.19
N GLN A 561 -15.81 20.20 -5.07
CA GLN A 561 -17.18 19.88 -4.65
C GLN A 561 -17.20 18.67 -3.72
N PHE A 562 -16.48 17.59 -4.03
CA PHE A 562 -16.35 16.45 -3.13
C PHE A 562 -15.85 16.88 -1.74
N ILE A 563 -14.70 17.58 -1.67
CA ILE A 563 -14.12 18.00 -0.39
C ILE A 563 -15.13 18.84 0.42
N ASN A 564 -15.76 19.82 -0.23
CA ASN A 564 -16.71 20.72 0.44
C ASN A 564 -17.95 19.99 0.98
N GLN A 565 -18.42 18.94 0.28
CA GLN A 565 -19.64 18.23 0.66
C GLN A 565 -19.41 17.11 1.70
N THR A 566 -18.18 16.57 1.79
CA THR A 566 -17.90 15.38 2.63
C THR A 566 -17.03 15.65 3.85
N LYS A 567 -16.19 16.71 3.84
CA LYS A 567 -15.15 16.95 4.86
C LYS A 567 -15.66 16.94 6.30
N GLU A 568 -16.68 17.74 6.60
CA GLU A 568 -17.17 17.88 7.98
C GLU A 568 -17.81 16.59 8.50
N HIS A 569 -18.57 15.90 7.63
CA HIS A 569 -19.13 14.59 7.98
C HIS A 569 -18.04 13.54 8.18
N GLY A 570 -17.02 13.49 7.32
CA GLY A 570 -15.87 12.60 7.48
C GLY A 570 -15.07 12.87 8.76
N LEU A 571 -14.80 14.13 9.08
CA LEU A 571 -14.09 14.54 10.30
C LEU A 571 -14.85 14.17 11.59
N SER A 572 -16.17 14.07 11.51
CA SER A 572 -17.00 13.75 12.68
C SER A 572 -16.69 12.38 13.28
N PHE A 573 -16.09 11.47 12.52
CA PHE A 573 -15.73 10.12 12.97
C PHE A 573 -14.39 10.04 13.70
N PHE A 574 -13.58 11.10 13.73
CA PHE A 574 -12.24 11.07 14.35
C PHE A 574 -12.18 11.87 15.64
N GLY A 575 -11.34 11.44 16.60
CA GLY A 575 -11.13 12.17 17.86
C GLY A 575 -10.35 13.45 17.64
N LYS A 576 -9.35 13.41 16.75
CA LYS A 576 -8.42 14.52 16.49
C LYS A 576 -8.59 15.07 15.08
N LYS A 577 -8.41 16.38 14.93
CA LYS A 577 -8.41 17.06 13.62
C LYS A 577 -6.99 17.20 13.11
N VAL A 578 -6.79 16.83 11.85
CA VAL A 578 -5.53 17.02 11.14
C VAL A 578 -5.53 18.33 10.34
N THR A 579 -4.35 18.74 9.88
CA THR A 579 -4.19 19.84 8.92
C THR A 579 -5.02 19.61 7.66
N ASP A 580 -5.58 20.66 7.06
CA ASP A 580 -6.37 20.55 5.81
C ASP A 580 -5.55 20.14 4.58
N TYR A 581 -6.24 19.64 3.54
CA TYR A 581 -5.67 19.28 2.25
C TYR A 581 -6.35 20.00 1.08
N ASN A 582 -5.65 20.03 -0.06
CA ASN A 582 -6.16 20.57 -1.32
C ASN A 582 -5.94 19.58 -2.47
N PRO A 583 -6.78 19.64 -3.51
CA PRO A 583 -6.57 18.87 -4.73
C PRO A 583 -5.46 19.51 -5.58
N TYR A 584 -4.60 18.69 -6.17
CA TYR A 584 -3.51 19.08 -7.07
C TYR A 584 -3.47 18.19 -8.31
N THR A 585 -2.73 18.60 -9.34
CA THR A 585 -2.50 17.77 -10.52
C THR A 585 -1.03 17.70 -10.93
N TYR A 586 -0.75 16.82 -11.90
CA TYR A 586 0.58 16.53 -12.42
C TYR A 586 1.00 17.52 -13.50
N GLU A 587 2.32 17.73 -13.64
CA GLU A 587 2.90 18.45 -14.77
C GLU A 587 2.39 17.90 -16.10
N TYR A 588 2.14 18.78 -17.07
CA TYR A 588 1.60 18.38 -18.38
C TYR A 588 2.46 17.30 -19.03
N THR A 589 3.78 17.40 -18.98
CA THR A 589 4.71 16.42 -19.57
C THR A 589 4.67 15.04 -18.92
N ARG A 590 4.25 14.93 -17.65
CA ARG A 590 4.25 13.69 -16.87
C ARG A 590 2.90 12.97 -16.83
N ARG A 591 1.83 13.61 -17.31
CA ARG A 591 0.44 13.13 -17.14
C ARG A 591 0.15 11.73 -17.71
N ALA A 592 0.84 11.33 -18.78
CA ALA A 592 0.62 10.03 -19.42
C ALA A 592 1.31 8.88 -18.66
N GLU A 593 2.36 9.20 -17.90
CA GLU A 593 3.08 8.28 -17.03
C GLU A 593 2.50 8.29 -15.61
N ALA A 594 1.77 9.35 -15.26
CA ALA A 594 1.08 9.47 -13.99
C ALA A 594 -0.19 8.59 -13.98
N GLY A 595 -0.38 7.84 -12.89
CA GLY A 595 -1.63 7.12 -12.64
C GLY A 595 -2.83 8.06 -12.42
N VAL A 596 -4.00 7.48 -12.15
CA VAL A 596 -5.26 8.23 -11.94
C VAL A 596 -5.18 9.26 -10.80
N GLY A 597 -4.33 9.01 -9.80
CA GLY A 597 -4.00 9.93 -8.73
C GLY A 597 -3.19 9.23 -7.63
N ALA A 598 -2.79 10.00 -6.61
CA ALA A 598 -2.02 9.55 -5.46
C ALA A 598 -2.04 10.61 -4.36
N TYR A 599 -1.78 10.23 -3.11
CA TYR A 599 -1.57 11.19 -2.03
C TYR A 599 -0.08 11.58 -1.86
N ASP A 600 0.19 12.88 -1.68
CA ASP A 600 1.50 13.42 -1.34
C ASP A 600 1.48 13.99 0.09
N GLY A 601 2.03 13.21 1.02
CA GLY A 601 2.14 13.59 2.43
C GLY A 601 3.13 14.72 2.71
N GLY A 602 4.02 15.06 1.79
CA GLY A 602 4.91 16.23 1.90
C GLY A 602 4.19 17.55 1.59
N LYS A 603 3.18 17.50 0.70
CA LYS A 603 2.39 18.66 0.29
C LYS A 603 1.04 18.80 0.98
N ALA A 604 0.66 17.88 1.87
CA ALA A 604 -0.70 17.78 2.40
C ALA A 604 -1.74 17.78 1.27
N SER A 605 -1.47 17.06 0.18
CA SER A 605 -2.23 17.24 -1.05
C SER A 605 -2.55 15.91 -1.70
N PHE A 606 -3.77 15.81 -2.20
CA PHE A 606 -4.20 14.69 -3.02
C PHE A 606 -4.06 15.08 -4.50
N PHE A 607 -3.28 14.30 -5.24
CA PHE A 607 -3.05 14.46 -6.67
C PHE A 607 -4.05 13.63 -7.46
N PHE A 608 -4.60 14.23 -8.52
CA PHE A 608 -5.43 13.53 -9.49
C PHE A 608 -5.02 13.90 -10.92
N ASN A 609 -5.21 12.97 -11.84
CA ASN A 609 -4.92 13.21 -13.25
C ASN A 609 -6.06 14.00 -13.90
N VAL A 610 -5.73 15.19 -14.41
CA VAL A 610 -6.70 16.06 -15.12
C VAL A 610 -6.79 15.76 -16.61
N ASP A 611 -5.98 14.83 -17.13
CA ASP A 611 -6.07 14.41 -18.52
C ASP A 611 -7.35 13.59 -18.76
N PRO A 612 -8.21 13.99 -19.71
CA PRO A 612 -9.48 13.30 -19.96
C PRO A 612 -9.37 11.81 -20.34
N TYR A 613 -8.19 11.32 -20.76
CA TYR A 613 -7.95 9.90 -21.06
C TYR A 613 -7.31 9.11 -19.92
N TYR A 614 -6.78 9.79 -18.91
CA TYR A 614 -6.11 9.17 -17.75
C TYR A 614 -6.81 9.49 -16.43
N SER A 615 -7.85 10.32 -16.45
CA SER A 615 -8.68 10.68 -15.29
C SER A 615 -9.69 9.58 -14.93
N LEU A 616 -10.16 9.62 -13.68
CA LEU A 616 -11.26 8.77 -13.23
C LEU A 616 -12.61 9.23 -13.78
N PRO A 617 -13.53 8.29 -14.05
CA PRO A 617 -14.87 8.64 -14.42
C PRO A 617 -15.62 9.29 -13.25
N LYS A 618 -16.52 10.22 -13.58
CA LYS A 618 -17.37 11.01 -12.67
C LYS A 618 -18.14 10.17 -11.67
N TRP A 619 -18.51 8.94 -12.02
CA TRP A 619 -19.22 8.02 -11.12
C TRP A 619 -18.33 7.35 -10.08
N SER A 620 -16.99 7.46 -10.17
CA SER A 620 -16.04 6.87 -9.21
C SER A 620 -15.40 7.89 -8.25
N VAL A 621 -15.62 9.20 -8.49
CA VAL A 621 -14.97 10.30 -7.75
C VAL A 621 -15.11 10.17 -6.23
N THR A 622 -16.29 9.81 -5.72
CA THR A 622 -16.52 9.74 -4.27
C THR A 622 -15.62 8.70 -3.60
N SER A 623 -15.51 7.48 -4.14
CA SER A 623 -14.70 6.42 -3.52
C SER A 623 -13.21 6.73 -3.61
N PHE A 624 -12.76 7.18 -4.78
CA PHE A 624 -11.35 7.53 -4.96
C PHE A 624 -10.92 8.72 -4.09
N ALA A 625 -11.71 9.79 -4.05
CA ALA A 625 -11.37 10.94 -3.23
C ALA A 625 -11.53 10.64 -1.73
N ASN A 626 -12.35 9.65 -1.35
CA ASN A 626 -12.39 9.09 0.00
C ASN A 626 -11.03 8.47 0.38
N HIS A 627 -10.54 7.59 -0.50
CA HIS A 627 -9.28 6.85 -0.36
C HIS A 627 -8.09 7.78 -0.11
N GLU A 628 -8.03 8.89 -0.83
CA GLU A 628 -6.90 9.82 -0.78
C GLU A 628 -7.10 10.97 0.21
N GLY A 629 -8.36 11.25 0.57
CA GLY A 629 -8.77 12.42 1.34
C GLY A 629 -8.90 12.20 2.84
N ILE A 630 -9.81 12.96 3.47
CA ILE A 630 -9.90 13.12 4.93
C ILE A 630 -10.22 11.85 5.72
N MET A 631 -10.76 10.83 5.05
CA MET A 631 -11.05 9.56 5.68
C MET A 631 -9.92 8.57 5.42
N GLY A 632 -9.32 8.56 4.23
CA GLY A 632 -8.19 7.70 3.87
C GLY A 632 -6.80 8.26 4.18
N HIS A 633 -5.91 8.27 3.18
CA HIS A 633 -4.46 8.50 3.33
C HIS A 633 -4.10 9.82 3.99
N HIS A 634 -4.78 10.91 3.64
CA HIS A 634 -4.46 12.22 4.20
C HIS A 634 -4.53 12.22 5.72
N ASN A 635 -5.64 11.73 6.27
CA ASN A 635 -5.81 11.66 7.71
C ASN A 635 -4.88 10.62 8.32
N GLN A 636 -4.76 9.42 7.73
CA GLN A 636 -3.85 8.39 8.23
C GLN A 636 -2.40 8.89 8.43
N ILE A 637 -1.86 9.59 7.44
CA ILE A 637 -0.49 10.11 7.49
C ILE A 637 -0.37 11.29 8.46
N TYR A 638 -1.29 12.26 8.41
CA TYR A 638 -1.18 13.43 9.29
C TYR A 638 -1.50 13.11 10.75
N TYR A 639 -2.33 12.10 11.01
CA TYR A 639 -2.60 11.61 12.35
C TYR A 639 -1.32 11.05 12.98
N ALA A 640 -0.57 10.22 12.24
CA ALA A 640 0.75 9.75 12.66
C ALA A 640 1.75 10.91 12.85
N LYS A 641 1.80 11.88 11.92
CA LYS A 641 2.73 13.03 12.04
C LYS A 641 2.45 13.94 13.24
N GLN A 642 1.17 14.13 13.59
CA GLN A 642 0.77 15.12 14.60
C GLN A 642 0.51 14.51 15.97
N PHE A 643 0.07 13.25 16.02
CA PHE A 643 -0.51 12.63 17.21
C PHE A 643 0.06 11.25 17.54
N LEU A 644 1.25 10.90 17.04
CA LEU A 644 1.90 9.63 17.35
C LEU A 644 1.97 9.40 18.87
N ALA A 645 1.52 8.22 19.29
CA ALA A 645 1.43 7.84 20.68
C ALA A 645 2.82 7.77 21.34
N LYS A 646 2.88 8.20 22.59
CA LYS A 646 4.09 8.22 23.41
C LYS A 646 3.85 7.47 24.71
N GLN A 647 4.91 6.84 25.24
CA GLN A 647 4.90 6.24 26.57
C GLN A 647 5.74 7.09 27.52
N ASP A 648 5.11 7.83 28.44
CA ASP A 648 5.82 8.67 29.41
C ASP A 648 6.90 9.57 28.74
N GLY A 649 6.48 10.30 27.70
CA GLY A 649 7.34 11.16 26.88
C GLY A 649 8.25 10.44 25.86
N ARG A 650 8.40 9.12 25.95
CA ARG A 650 9.22 8.31 25.03
C ARG A 650 8.47 8.05 23.73
N SER A 651 9.22 7.90 22.64
CA SER A 651 8.68 7.58 21.33
C SER A 651 9.60 6.61 20.60
N LEU A 652 9.01 5.63 19.92
CA LEU A 652 9.70 4.81 18.93
C LEU A 652 9.84 5.53 17.57
N GLY A 653 9.07 6.60 17.36
CA GLY A 653 8.90 7.22 16.05
C GLY A 653 7.95 6.43 15.15
N ASP A 654 7.59 7.03 14.02
CA ASP A 654 6.81 6.38 12.97
C ASP A 654 7.78 5.69 12.00
N ILE A 655 8.13 4.44 12.32
CA ILE A 655 9.18 3.68 11.63
C ILE A 655 8.66 2.49 10.83
N PHE A 656 7.34 2.27 10.82
CA PHE A 656 6.71 1.15 10.11
C PHE A 656 5.97 1.68 8.88
N HIS A 657 6.23 1.07 7.73
CA HIS A 657 5.74 1.57 6.43
C HIS A 657 5.16 0.44 5.58
N TYR A 658 4.26 -0.35 6.16
CA TYR A 658 3.64 -1.47 5.44
C TYR A 658 2.53 -1.00 4.49
N THR A 659 2.63 -1.40 3.22
CA THR A 659 1.57 -1.20 2.22
C THR A 659 0.24 -1.77 2.69
N SER A 660 0.24 -2.94 3.36
CA SER A 660 -0.98 -3.57 3.87
C SER A 660 -1.73 -2.70 4.85
N TYR A 661 -1.03 -1.99 5.75
CA TYR A 661 -1.66 -1.06 6.67
C TYR A 661 -2.15 0.19 5.95
N ALA A 662 -1.28 0.85 5.17
CA ALA A 662 -1.59 2.15 4.58
C ALA A 662 -2.73 2.06 3.55
N GLU A 663 -2.62 1.13 2.61
CA GLU A 663 -3.65 0.88 1.58
C GLU A 663 -4.89 0.20 2.18
N GLY A 664 -4.67 -0.68 3.16
CA GLY A 664 -5.76 -1.35 3.86
C GLY A 664 -6.64 -0.39 4.65
N TRP A 665 -6.04 0.63 5.27
CA TRP A 665 -6.76 1.74 5.89
C TRP A 665 -7.62 2.47 4.88
N ALA A 666 -7.04 2.89 3.75
CA ALA A 666 -7.76 3.64 2.74
C ALA A 666 -8.94 2.83 2.17
N LEU A 667 -8.74 1.54 1.90
CA LEU A 667 -9.81 0.63 1.47
C LEU A 667 -10.86 0.34 2.55
N PHE A 668 -10.45 0.25 3.83
CA PHE A 668 -11.38 0.14 4.94
C PHE A 668 -12.26 1.39 5.01
N MET A 669 -11.69 2.57 4.77
CA MET A 669 -12.42 3.82 4.78
C MET A 669 -13.31 4.01 3.53
N GLU A 670 -12.95 3.42 2.39
CA GLU A 670 -13.84 3.30 1.23
C GLU A 670 -15.11 2.49 1.56
N TRP A 671 -14.94 1.32 2.20
CA TRP A 671 -16.07 0.56 2.74
C TRP A 671 -16.85 1.39 3.77
N PHE A 672 -16.16 2.05 4.69
CA PHE A 672 -16.80 2.87 5.71
C PHE A 672 -17.57 4.06 5.12
N GLY A 673 -17.26 4.50 3.89
CA GLY A 673 -18.09 5.42 3.13
C GLY A 673 -19.53 4.91 2.93
N ILE A 674 -19.69 3.60 2.74
CA ILE A 674 -21.02 2.94 2.65
C ILE A 674 -21.71 2.99 4.01
N GLU A 675 -21.04 2.57 5.09
CA GLU A 675 -21.57 2.58 6.46
C GLU A 675 -21.91 3.99 6.95
N SER A 676 -21.11 4.99 6.58
CA SER A 676 -21.32 6.40 6.95
C SER A 676 -22.35 7.13 6.09
N GLY A 677 -22.95 6.43 5.11
CA GLY A 677 -24.08 6.93 4.31
C GLY A 677 -23.69 7.82 3.14
N TRP A 678 -22.46 7.73 2.62
CA TRP A 678 -21.99 8.59 1.52
C TRP A 678 -22.74 8.34 0.21
N TYR A 679 -23.31 7.14 0.04
CA TYR A 679 -23.99 6.75 -1.19
C TYR A 679 -25.51 6.59 -1.05
N GLY A 680 -26.04 6.69 0.17
CA GLY A 680 -27.45 6.39 0.45
C GLY A 680 -27.65 6.03 1.92
N THR A 681 -28.86 5.59 2.25
CA THR A 681 -29.17 5.03 3.58
C THR A 681 -28.50 3.66 3.70
N PRO A 682 -27.55 3.46 4.65
CA PRO A 682 -26.85 2.18 4.77
C PRO A 682 -27.81 1.03 5.09
N ASN A 683 -27.48 -0.17 4.61
CA ASN A 683 -28.19 -1.39 5.00
C ASN A 683 -27.44 -2.13 6.12
N TYR A 684 -27.63 -1.68 7.35
CA TYR A 684 -26.98 -2.27 8.54
C TYR A 684 -27.46 -3.68 8.89
N THR A 685 -28.60 -4.11 8.33
CA THR A 685 -29.21 -5.43 8.62
C THR A 685 -28.66 -6.57 7.76
N SER A 686 -27.97 -6.25 6.66
CA SER A 686 -27.30 -7.23 5.83
C SER A 686 -26.09 -7.86 6.55
N ASP A 687 -25.70 -9.08 6.22
CA ASP A 687 -24.40 -9.65 6.63
C ASP A 687 -23.28 -9.32 5.63
N ASP A 688 -23.63 -8.75 4.48
CA ASP A 688 -22.68 -8.27 3.48
C ASP A 688 -22.26 -6.82 3.78
N TYR A 689 -20.96 -6.63 4.00
CA TYR A 689 -20.34 -5.32 4.25
C TYR A 689 -20.48 -4.35 3.08
N TYR A 690 -20.54 -4.85 1.85
CA TYR A 690 -20.75 -4.04 0.65
C TYR A 690 -22.22 -4.02 0.23
N SER A 691 -23.15 -4.36 1.12
CA SER A 691 -24.57 -4.42 0.78
C SER A 691 -25.08 -3.11 0.19
N ILE A 692 -26.01 -3.25 -0.74
CA ILE A 692 -26.68 -2.13 -1.38
C ILE A 692 -27.41 -1.26 -0.35
N PRO A 693 -27.27 0.08 -0.39
CA PRO A 693 -28.09 1.00 0.38
C PRO A 693 -29.59 0.70 0.25
N THR A 694 -30.35 0.87 1.33
CA THR A 694 -31.80 0.64 1.35
C THR A 694 -32.58 1.75 0.65
N ASP A 695 -32.01 2.96 0.56
CA ASP A 695 -32.57 4.11 -0.13
C ASP A 695 -31.46 5.02 -0.68
N PHE A 696 -31.61 5.48 -1.93
CA PHE A 696 -30.69 6.38 -2.62
C PHE A 696 -31.21 7.82 -2.72
N THR A 697 -32.36 8.14 -2.09
CA THR A 697 -33.00 9.47 -2.19
C THR A 697 -32.15 10.59 -1.59
N VAL A 698 -31.41 10.30 -0.51
CA VAL A 698 -30.50 11.24 0.16
C VAL A 698 -29.20 10.52 0.49
N SER A 699 -28.09 11.26 0.52
CA SER A 699 -26.77 10.73 0.89
C SER A 699 -25.95 11.77 1.64
N LYS A 700 -24.85 11.35 2.24
CA LYS A 700 -23.84 12.21 2.90
C LYS A 700 -22.60 12.44 2.03
N GLY A 701 -22.61 11.97 0.78
CA GLY A 701 -21.52 12.11 -0.18
C GLY A 701 -21.63 13.40 -1.01
N ILE A 702 -21.26 13.32 -2.29
CA ILE A 702 -21.24 14.49 -3.20
C ILE A 702 -22.61 15.16 -3.40
N THR A 703 -23.72 14.47 -3.08
CA THR A 703 -25.07 15.04 -3.14
C THR A 703 -25.60 15.47 -1.78
N SER A 704 -24.76 15.66 -0.75
CA SER A 704 -25.21 16.02 0.60
C SER A 704 -25.94 17.38 0.67
N PHE A 705 -25.81 18.22 -0.36
CA PHE A 705 -26.62 19.42 -0.55
C PHE A 705 -28.11 19.15 -0.81
N PHE A 706 -28.49 17.91 -1.16
CA PHE A 706 -29.87 17.51 -1.46
C PHE A 706 -30.50 16.77 -0.28
N THR A 707 -31.40 17.45 0.43
CA THR A 707 -32.01 16.93 1.68
C THR A 707 -33.50 16.56 1.53
N ALA A 708 -34.09 16.82 0.36
CA ALA A 708 -35.50 16.57 0.08
C ALA A 708 -35.83 15.08 -0.04
N LYS A 709 -36.81 14.60 0.74
CA LYS A 709 -37.30 13.20 0.68
C LYS A 709 -38.48 13.01 -0.29
N SER A 710 -39.15 14.10 -0.65
CA SER A 710 -40.26 14.11 -1.59
C SER A 710 -40.08 15.22 -2.64
N PRO A 711 -40.71 15.13 -3.82
CA PRO A 711 -40.68 16.20 -4.82
C PRO A 711 -41.14 17.55 -4.27
N GLN A 712 -42.06 17.57 -3.30
CA GLN A 712 -42.61 18.80 -2.73
C GLN A 712 -41.54 19.61 -1.99
N ASP A 713 -40.59 18.93 -1.36
CA ASP A 713 -39.50 19.53 -0.58
C ASP A 713 -38.33 20.02 -1.43
N VAL A 714 -38.33 19.73 -2.74
CA VAL A 714 -37.24 20.13 -3.64
C VAL A 714 -37.27 21.64 -3.87
N THR A 715 -36.13 22.28 -3.60
CA THR A 715 -35.93 23.73 -3.76
C THR A 715 -35.26 24.08 -5.10
N PRO A 716 -35.40 25.33 -5.59
CA PRO A 716 -34.68 25.80 -6.77
C PRO A 716 -33.15 25.68 -6.67
N GLU A 717 -32.59 25.87 -5.48
CA GLU A 717 -31.15 25.73 -5.24
C GLU A 717 -30.69 24.28 -5.42
N MET A 718 -31.45 23.31 -4.92
CA MET A 718 -31.17 21.88 -5.12
C MET A 718 -31.19 21.51 -6.60
N ILE A 719 -32.16 22.03 -7.36
CA ILE A 719 -32.25 21.83 -8.82
C ILE A 719 -31.03 22.43 -9.52
N ALA A 720 -30.62 23.65 -9.15
CA ALA A 720 -29.44 24.29 -9.73
C ALA A 720 -28.17 23.48 -9.48
N LYS A 721 -27.97 22.97 -8.26
CA LYS A 721 -26.79 22.17 -7.91
C LYS A 721 -26.72 20.84 -8.65
N ILE A 722 -27.82 20.09 -8.82
CA ILE A 722 -27.79 18.83 -9.58
C ILE A 722 -27.61 19.05 -11.09
N LYS A 723 -28.05 20.20 -11.62
CA LYS A 723 -27.77 20.59 -13.01
C LYS A 723 -26.28 20.93 -13.23
N ASP A 724 -25.60 21.48 -12.24
CA ASP A 724 -24.17 21.83 -12.30
C ASP A 724 -23.24 20.66 -11.96
N LEU A 725 -23.66 19.74 -11.08
CA LEU A 725 -22.86 18.62 -10.60
C LEU A 725 -22.34 17.76 -11.77
N HIS A 726 -21.02 17.68 -11.88
CA HIS A 726 -20.30 16.90 -12.90
C HIS A 726 -20.74 17.21 -14.35
N GLY A 727 -21.06 18.47 -14.63
CA GLY A 727 -21.52 18.94 -15.94
C GLY A 727 -22.95 18.51 -16.29
N GLY A 728 -23.75 18.16 -15.27
CA GLY A 728 -25.16 17.82 -15.42
C GLY A 728 -25.39 16.45 -16.08
N VAL A 729 -24.39 15.58 -16.11
CA VAL A 729 -24.48 14.26 -16.77
C VAL A 729 -25.66 13.44 -16.25
N TYR A 730 -25.88 13.41 -14.93
CA TYR A 730 -26.97 12.66 -14.31
C TYR A 730 -28.36 13.26 -14.62
N TRP A 731 -28.43 14.60 -14.74
CA TRP A 731 -29.64 15.30 -15.15
C TRP A 731 -30.03 15.00 -16.59
N LYS A 732 -29.05 14.78 -17.48
CA LYS A 732 -29.29 14.43 -18.88
C LYS A 732 -29.69 12.96 -19.04
N LEU A 733 -28.98 12.05 -18.37
CA LEU A 733 -29.19 10.61 -18.51
C LEU A 733 -30.56 10.14 -18.03
N ILE A 734 -31.16 10.80 -17.03
CA ILE A 734 -32.47 10.38 -16.54
C ILE A 734 -33.61 10.58 -17.56
N ASP A 735 -33.39 11.43 -18.56
CA ASP A 735 -34.34 11.69 -19.64
C ASP A 735 -34.10 10.82 -20.89
N GLU A 736 -33.10 9.92 -20.88
CA GLU A 736 -32.70 9.13 -22.07
C GLU A 736 -33.88 8.39 -22.73
N LYS A 737 -34.86 7.96 -21.93
CA LYS A 737 -36.04 7.21 -22.42
C LYS A 737 -37.35 7.97 -22.37
N ASN A 738 -37.53 8.88 -21.40
CA ASN A 738 -38.79 9.58 -21.20
C ASN A 738 -38.49 11.00 -20.72
N GLU A 739 -39.01 12.01 -21.42
CA GLU A 739 -38.89 13.40 -21.02
C GLU A 739 -39.69 13.66 -19.73
N ILE A 740 -39.01 14.09 -18.67
CA ILE A 740 -39.63 14.38 -17.38
C ILE A 740 -39.94 15.87 -17.29
N GLN A 741 -41.22 16.23 -17.36
CA GLN A 741 -41.67 17.63 -17.38
C GLN A 741 -41.55 18.34 -16.01
N ASP A 742 -41.77 17.63 -14.90
CA ASP A 742 -41.64 18.20 -13.57
C ASP A 742 -40.17 18.21 -13.11
N GLU A 743 -39.56 19.40 -13.07
CA GLU A 743 -38.16 19.57 -12.67
C GLU A 743 -37.86 19.07 -11.25
N LYS A 744 -38.84 19.10 -10.33
CA LYS A 744 -38.63 18.60 -8.96
C LYS A 744 -38.54 17.08 -8.95
N VAL A 745 -39.42 16.41 -9.70
CA VAL A 745 -39.37 14.95 -9.89
C VAL A 745 -38.08 14.55 -10.60
N LYS A 746 -37.70 15.30 -11.65
CA LYS A 746 -36.45 15.06 -12.38
C LYS A 746 -35.22 15.21 -11.49
N ALA A 747 -35.16 16.25 -10.66
CA ALA A 747 -34.07 16.44 -9.70
C ALA A 747 -33.95 15.26 -8.74
N GLN A 748 -35.07 14.80 -8.16
CA GLN A 748 -35.06 13.67 -7.25
C GLN A 748 -34.55 12.39 -7.92
N LYS A 749 -34.98 12.11 -9.16
CA LYS A 749 -34.47 10.95 -9.92
C LYS A 749 -33.00 11.10 -10.32
N ALA A 750 -32.55 12.29 -10.71
CA ALA A 750 -31.14 12.54 -11.03
C ALA A 750 -30.23 12.35 -9.81
N ILE A 751 -30.68 12.75 -8.60
CA ILE A 751 -29.98 12.50 -7.34
C ILE A 751 -29.90 11.00 -7.04
N LYS A 752 -31.01 10.27 -7.17
CA LYS A 752 -31.02 8.81 -7.04
C LYS A 752 -30.04 8.15 -8.00
N LEU A 753 -30.06 8.55 -9.28
CA LEU A 753 -29.12 8.04 -10.28
C LEU A 753 -27.68 8.34 -9.87
N THR A 754 -27.39 9.57 -9.45
CA THR A 754 -26.05 9.96 -8.99
C THR A 754 -25.57 9.06 -7.85
N ASN A 755 -26.38 8.91 -6.80
CA ASN A 755 -26.07 8.10 -5.63
C ASN A 755 -25.87 6.62 -5.97
N MET A 756 -26.73 6.05 -6.82
CA MET A 756 -26.59 4.68 -7.32
C MET A 756 -25.28 4.47 -8.09
N LEU A 757 -24.92 5.42 -8.95
CA LEU A 757 -23.68 5.34 -9.74
C LEU A 757 -22.42 5.57 -8.89
N GLN A 758 -22.47 6.46 -7.90
CA GLN A 758 -21.37 6.61 -6.93
C GLN A 758 -21.16 5.34 -6.10
N TYR A 759 -22.25 4.67 -5.68
CA TYR A 759 -22.15 3.36 -5.03
C TYR A 759 -21.56 2.29 -5.95
N PHE A 760 -21.95 2.26 -7.24
CA PHE A 760 -21.30 1.39 -8.22
C PHE A 760 -19.79 1.70 -8.31
N GLY A 761 -19.42 2.98 -8.31
CA GLY A 761 -18.03 3.43 -8.22
C GLY A 761 -17.28 2.81 -7.04
N ALA A 762 -17.87 2.88 -5.84
CA ALA A 762 -17.29 2.28 -4.63
C ALA A 762 -17.07 0.76 -4.77
N LEU A 763 -18.03 0.04 -5.37
CA LEU A 763 -17.86 -1.37 -5.66
C LEU A 763 -16.74 -1.61 -6.66
N ASN A 764 -16.67 -0.82 -7.75
CA ASN A 764 -15.65 -0.98 -8.78
C ASN A 764 -14.23 -0.70 -8.26
N GLU A 765 -14.04 0.34 -7.44
CA GLU A 765 -12.74 0.65 -6.85
C GLU A 765 -12.28 -0.45 -5.87
N ALA A 766 -13.20 -0.93 -5.05
CA ALA A 766 -12.95 -2.09 -4.19
C ALA A 766 -12.64 -3.35 -5.01
N GLN A 767 -13.31 -3.52 -6.16
CA GLN A 767 -13.25 -4.74 -6.95
C GLN A 767 -11.86 -5.02 -7.54
N LEU A 768 -11.16 -3.98 -7.99
CA LEU A 768 -9.76 -4.13 -8.42
C LEU A 768 -8.92 -4.81 -7.33
N ARG A 769 -9.06 -4.38 -6.07
CA ARG A 769 -8.27 -4.89 -4.94
C ARG A 769 -8.80 -6.21 -4.39
N ASN A 770 -10.10 -6.47 -4.49
CA ASN A 770 -10.69 -7.78 -4.18
C ASN A 770 -10.08 -8.88 -5.06
N MET A 771 -10.02 -8.63 -6.38
CA MET A 771 -9.51 -9.59 -7.36
C MET A 771 -8.02 -9.87 -7.16
N ARG A 772 -7.22 -8.85 -6.82
CA ARG A 772 -5.76 -8.95 -6.62
C ARG A 772 -5.33 -10.12 -5.73
N ARG A 773 -6.02 -10.35 -4.61
CA ARG A 773 -5.71 -11.45 -3.69
C ARG A 773 -5.84 -12.81 -4.36
N ALA A 774 -6.90 -13.01 -5.14
CA ALA A 774 -7.15 -14.28 -5.83
C ALA A 774 -6.19 -14.47 -7.01
N VAL A 775 -5.92 -13.43 -7.81
CA VAL A 775 -5.09 -13.57 -9.01
C VAL A 775 -3.60 -13.72 -8.69
N ASP A 776 -3.08 -13.01 -7.69
CA ASP A 776 -1.67 -13.12 -7.27
C ASP A 776 -1.39 -14.52 -6.70
N THR A 777 -2.23 -14.99 -5.78
CA THR A 777 -2.13 -16.34 -5.23
C THR A 777 -2.40 -17.43 -6.27
N ALA A 778 -3.22 -17.18 -7.30
CA ALA A 778 -3.39 -18.10 -8.42
C ALA A 778 -2.12 -18.24 -9.27
N TYR A 779 -1.31 -17.18 -9.41
CA TYR A 779 0.00 -17.27 -10.07
C TYR A 779 1.07 -17.93 -9.21
N HIS A 780 1.13 -17.60 -7.91
CA HIS A 780 2.31 -17.86 -7.09
C HIS A 780 2.08 -18.85 -5.95
N GLY A 781 0.84 -18.97 -5.48
CA GLY A 781 0.47 -19.81 -4.34
C GLY A 781 0.46 -21.30 -4.67
N THR A 782 0.99 -22.11 -3.76
CA THR A 782 0.91 -23.58 -3.83
C THR A 782 -0.32 -24.07 -3.07
N GLY A 783 -1.00 -25.10 -3.60
CA GLY A 783 -2.13 -25.74 -2.90
C GLY A 783 -3.45 -24.97 -2.98
N ILE A 784 -3.61 -24.10 -3.98
CA ILE A 784 -4.86 -23.37 -4.22
C ILE A 784 -5.95 -24.35 -4.65
N SER A 785 -7.07 -24.36 -3.92
CA SER A 785 -8.23 -25.22 -4.23
C SER A 785 -8.89 -24.83 -5.57
N GLY A 786 -8.87 -23.53 -5.90
CA GLY A 786 -9.33 -22.98 -7.18
C GLY A 786 -10.84 -23.06 -7.42
N TYR A 787 -11.29 -22.36 -8.48
CA TYR A 787 -12.65 -22.43 -9.03
C TYR A 787 -12.58 -22.51 -10.56
N ASN A 788 -13.68 -22.89 -11.23
CA ASN A 788 -13.68 -23.13 -12.68
C ASN A 788 -13.18 -21.95 -13.53
N ASP A 789 -13.38 -20.72 -13.06
CA ASP A 789 -12.98 -19.48 -13.73
C ASP A 789 -11.64 -18.90 -13.22
N LEU A 790 -11.04 -19.49 -12.18
CA LEU A 790 -9.68 -19.16 -11.73
C LEU A 790 -9.08 -20.31 -10.90
N GLN A 791 -8.08 -21.00 -11.46
CA GLN A 791 -7.38 -22.12 -10.83
C GLN A 791 -5.96 -21.72 -10.40
N GLY A 792 -5.35 -22.45 -9.46
CA GLY A 792 -3.92 -22.33 -9.17
C GLY A 792 -3.07 -22.68 -10.40
N GLY A 793 -1.89 -22.07 -10.53
CA GLY A 793 -1.08 -22.20 -11.74
C GLY A 793 -1.62 -21.44 -12.93
N ALA A 794 -2.33 -20.34 -12.69
CA ALA A 794 -2.99 -19.53 -13.71
C ALA A 794 -2.02 -19.00 -14.78
N SER A 795 -2.55 -18.83 -15.99
CA SER A 795 -1.90 -18.12 -17.09
C SER A 795 -2.31 -16.64 -17.10
N ILE A 796 -1.61 -15.82 -17.90
CA ILE A 796 -1.98 -14.41 -18.10
C ILE A 796 -3.40 -14.31 -18.70
N SER A 797 -3.74 -15.19 -19.63
CA SER A 797 -5.08 -15.24 -20.22
C SER A 797 -6.17 -15.60 -19.21
N ASP A 798 -5.92 -16.51 -18.26
CA ASP A 798 -6.89 -16.82 -17.19
C ASP A 798 -7.16 -15.61 -16.32
N VAL A 799 -6.09 -14.96 -15.84
CA VAL A 799 -6.20 -13.76 -15.01
C VAL A 799 -6.94 -12.66 -15.75
N ARG A 800 -6.64 -12.42 -17.03
CA ARG A 800 -7.36 -11.43 -17.84
C ARG A 800 -8.84 -11.76 -18.01
N ARG A 801 -9.20 -13.03 -18.22
CA ARG A 801 -10.62 -13.45 -18.30
C ARG A 801 -11.33 -13.20 -16.97
N PHE A 802 -10.68 -13.54 -15.86
CA PHE A 802 -11.23 -13.30 -14.52
C PHE A 802 -11.42 -11.80 -14.25
N LEU A 803 -10.42 -10.96 -14.54
CA LEU A 803 -10.53 -9.51 -14.35
C LEU A 803 -11.67 -8.89 -15.18
N ARG A 804 -11.80 -9.27 -16.45
CA ARG A 804 -12.87 -8.77 -17.35
C ARG A 804 -14.26 -9.19 -16.90
N ALA A 805 -14.43 -10.43 -16.47
CA ALA A 805 -15.73 -10.97 -16.10
C ALA A 805 -16.29 -10.36 -14.81
N ASN A 806 -15.43 -9.79 -13.96
CA ASN A 806 -15.82 -9.36 -12.61
C ASN A 806 -15.66 -7.85 -12.37
N SER A 807 -15.24 -7.01 -13.33
CA SER A 807 -15.01 -5.57 -13.11
C SER A 807 -15.36 -4.68 -14.30
N ALA A 808 -15.36 -3.35 -14.09
CA ALA A 808 -15.50 -2.34 -15.16
C ALA A 808 -14.14 -1.75 -15.60
N LEU A 809 -13.03 -2.42 -15.29
CA LEU A 809 -11.67 -1.96 -15.61
C LEU A 809 -11.45 -1.83 -17.13
N GLY A 810 -10.64 -0.85 -17.52
CA GLY A 810 -10.23 -0.67 -18.90
C GLY A 810 -9.34 -1.81 -19.38
N ILE A 811 -9.30 -2.04 -20.70
CA ILE A 811 -8.45 -3.08 -21.28
C ILE A 811 -6.97 -2.85 -20.99
N GLY A 812 -6.51 -1.60 -20.98
CA GLY A 812 -5.14 -1.21 -20.63
C GLY A 812 -4.77 -1.61 -19.20
N ASP A 813 -5.65 -1.32 -18.23
CA ASP A 813 -5.46 -1.70 -16.83
C ASP A 813 -5.33 -3.21 -16.68
N ILE A 814 -6.24 -3.97 -17.29
CA ILE A 814 -6.23 -5.44 -17.24
C ILE A 814 -4.92 -6.00 -17.80
N TYR A 815 -4.38 -5.41 -18.87
CA TYR A 815 -3.15 -5.87 -19.51
C TYR A 815 -1.93 -5.54 -18.66
N SER A 816 -1.86 -4.31 -18.15
CA SER A 816 -0.78 -3.86 -17.28
C SER A 816 -0.75 -4.66 -15.97
N GLU A 817 -1.89 -4.75 -15.29
CA GLU A 817 -2.02 -5.38 -13.98
C GLU A 817 -1.79 -6.90 -14.05
N SER A 818 -2.32 -7.59 -15.07
CA SER A 818 -2.07 -9.04 -15.23
C SER A 818 -0.59 -9.39 -15.40
N ARG A 819 0.22 -8.51 -16.00
CA ARG A 819 1.68 -8.65 -16.09
C ARG A 819 2.37 -8.24 -14.79
N ARG A 820 1.94 -7.13 -14.17
CA ARG A 820 2.49 -6.67 -12.89
C ARG A 820 2.39 -7.75 -11.83
N TYR A 821 1.21 -8.35 -11.65
CA TYR A 821 0.99 -9.35 -10.61
C TYR A 821 1.87 -10.59 -10.79
N LEU A 822 2.16 -10.98 -12.04
CA LEU A 822 3.09 -12.06 -12.34
C LEU A 822 4.55 -11.69 -12.01
N ASN A 823 4.96 -10.46 -12.28
CA ASN A 823 6.36 -10.04 -12.12
C ASN A 823 6.69 -9.51 -10.73
N LEU A 824 5.69 -9.13 -9.94
CA LEU A 824 5.86 -8.59 -8.59
C LEU A 824 5.05 -9.42 -7.58
N PRO A 825 5.50 -10.64 -7.25
CA PRO A 825 4.74 -11.58 -6.45
C PRO A 825 4.37 -11.00 -5.08
N GLY A 826 3.14 -11.22 -4.63
CA GLY A 826 2.63 -10.88 -3.30
C GLY A 826 2.23 -9.41 -3.13
N GLN A 827 2.87 -8.47 -3.83
CA GLN A 827 2.62 -7.04 -3.62
C GLN A 827 1.13 -6.67 -3.77
N ALA A 828 0.44 -7.30 -4.72
CA ALA A 828 -0.96 -7.05 -4.99
C ALA A 828 -1.90 -7.52 -3.85
N THR A 829 -1.47 -8.48 -3.02
CA THR A 829 -2.28 -8.99 -1.90
C THR A 829 -2.35 -8.02 -0.72
N SER A 830 -1.39 -7.10 -0.61
CA SER A 830 -1.23 -6.21 0.55
C SER A 830 -2.45 -5.33 0.81
N TYR A 831 -2.94 -4.67 -0.25
CA TYR A 831 -4.07 -3.74 -0.21
C TYR A 831 -5.28 -4.31 0.56
N ASN A 832 -5.85 -5.40 0.04
CA ASN A 832 -7.08 -5.94 0.60
C ASN A 832 -6.85 -6.75 1.89
N ALA A 833 -5.62 -7.17 2.20
CA ALA A 833 -5.32 -7.82 3.48
C ALA A 833 -5.59 -6.88 4.67
N GLY A 834 -5.19 -5.62 4.58
CA GLY A 834 -5.45 -4.64 5.64
C GLY A 834 -6.91 -4.32 5.82
N LYS A 835 -7.64 -4.13 4.72
CA LYS A 835 -9.08 -3.93 4.78
C LYS A 835 -9.79 -5.06 5.53
N GLU A 836 -9.52 -6.31 5.15
CA GLU A 836 -10.18 -7.47 5.75
C GLU A 836 -9.81 -7.64 7.23
N LYS A 837 -8.55 -7.37 7.61
CA LYS A 837 -8.16 -7.37 9.02
C LYS A 837 -8.86 -6.27 9.80
N MET A 838 -8.89 -5.03 9.30
CA MET A 838 -9.55 -3.91 9.98
C MET A 838 -11.06 -4.11 10.09
N LEU A 839 -11.71 -4.71 9.08
CA LEU A 839 -13.09 -5.17 9.15
C LEU A 839 -13.30 -6.22 10.24
N ALA A 840 -12.43 -7.24 10.32
CA ALA A 840 -12.51 -8.24 11.37
C ALA A 840 -12.35 -7.63 12.76
N ILE A 841 -11.43 -6.68 12.92
CA ILE A 841 -11.23 -5.91 14.16
C ILE A 841 -12.49 -5.11 14.51
N TYR A 842 -13.02 -4.32 13.57
CA TYR A 842 -14.27 -3.57 13.73
C TYR A 842 -15.38 -4.47 14.25
N ASP A 843 -15.54 -5.63 13.63
CA ASP A 843 -16.63 -6.53 13.93
C ASP A 843 -16.47 -7.23 15.28
N ARG A 844 -15.24 -7.58 15.66
CA ARG A 844 -14.90 -8.09 16.99
C ARG A 844 -15.20 -7.07 18.09
N VAL A 845 -14.76 -5.82 17.91
CA VAL A 845 -14.98 -4.75 18.90
C VAL A 845 -16.47 -4.44 19.04
N ARG A 846 -17.20 -4.32 17.93
CA ARG A 846 -18.66 -4.17 17.92
C ARG A 846 -19.36 -5.27 18.72
N LYS A 847 -19.01 -6.54 18.44
CA LYS A 847 -19.59 -7.72 19.10
C LYS A 847 -19.24 -7.79 20.58
N HIS A 848 -18.05 -7.33 20.98
CA HIS A 848 -17.68 -7.21 22.39
C HIS A 848 -18.66 -6.32 23.16
N PHE A 849 -19.08 -5.20 22.57
CA PHE A 849 -20.10 -4.31 23.15
C PHE A 849 -21.54 -4.75 22.89
N LYS A 850 -21.76 -5.86 22.15
CA LYS A 850 -23.08 -6.36 21.75
C LYS A 850 -23.92 -5.35 20.97
N LEU A 851 -23.26 -4.46 20.21
CA LEU A 851 -23.93 -3.45 19.40
C LEU A 851 -24.18 -3.98 17.99
N SER A 852 -25.27 -3.57 17.35
CA SER A 852 -25.46 -3.67 15.90
C SER A 852 -24.43 -2.79 15.15
N ARG A 853 -24.31 -2.95 13.81
CA ARG A 853 -23.44 -2.05 13.02
C ARG A 853 -23.89 -0.60 13.13
N GLU A 854 -25.19 -0.37 13.02
CA GLU A 854 -25.80 0.96 13.18
C GLU A 854 -25.47 1.57 14.54
N GLU A 855 -25.73 0.84 15.63
CA GLU A 855 -25.44 1.32 16.99
C GLU A 855 -23.95 1.61 17.19
N PHE A 856 -23.06 0.78 16.64
CA PHE A 856 -21.62 0.99 16.77
C PHE A 856 -21.14 2.26 16.04
N VAL A 857 -21.74 2.55 14.87
CA VAL A 857 -21.40 3.73 14.08
C VAL A 857 -22.05 4.99 14.66
N GLN A 858 -23.30 4.92 15.12
CA GLN A 858 -24.11 6.10 15.47
C GLN A 858 -24.11 6.45 16.96
N ASN A 859 -23.94 5.48 17.87
CA ASN A 859 -24.13 5.74 19.29
C ASN A 859 -23.05 6.66 19.86
N LYS A 860 -23.48 7.48 20.81
CA LYS A 860 -22.60 8.33 21.61
C LYS A 860 -21.83 7.50 22.63
N LYS A 861 -20.60 7.90 22.93
CA LYS A 861 -19.78 7.30 23.99
C LYS A 861 -18.92 8.37 24.67
N ASN A 862 -18.67 8.23 25.96
CA ASN A 862 -17.57 8.95 26.59
C ASN A 862 -16.26 8.34 26.10
N ILE A 863 -15.36 9.17 25.59
CA ILE A 863 -14.06 8.76 25.06
C ILE A 863 -12.96 9.64 25.61
N GLU A 864 -11.73 9.16 25.57
CA GLU A 864 -10.55 9.95 25.87
C GLU A 864 -9.87 10.34 24.55
N VAL A 865 -9.71 11.65 24.33
CA VAL A 865 -9.02 12.20 23.16
C VAL A 865 -7.90 13.09 23.69
N ASP A 866 -6.65 12.72 23.40
CA ASP A 866 -5.46 13.50 23.80
C ASP A 866 -5.26 13.67 25.32
N GLY A 867 -5.69 12.68 26.11
CA GLY A 867 -5.65 12.80 27.58
C GLY A 867 -6.82 13.58 28.17
N GLU A 868 -7.75 14.07 27.33
CA GLU A 868 -8.97 14.76 27.75
C GLU A 868 -10.20 13.87 27.60
N ASN A 869 -11.08 13.89 28.61
CA ASN A 869 -12.34 13.15 28.57
C ASN A 869 -13.40 13.94 27.78
N VAL A 870 -13.81 13.43 26.63
CA VAL A 870 -14.93 13.96 25.84
C VAL A 870 -16.19 13.20 26.21
N LEU A 871 -17.09 13.88 26.92
CA LEU A 871 -18.37 13.29 27.33
C LEU A 871 -19.36 13.26 26.17
N ASN A 872 -20.06 12.13 26.01
CA ASN A 872 -21.11 11.90 25.01
C ASN A 872 -20.67 12.27 23.57
N ALA A 873 -19.45 11.91 23.18
CA ALA A 873 -18.96 12.14 21.83
C ALA A 873 -19.86 11.44 20.80
N GLU A 874 -20.30 12.18 19.78
CA GLU A 874 -20.97 11.61 18.60
C GLU A 874 -20.07 10.55 17.95
N HIS A 875 -20.69 9.47 17.45
CA HIS A 875 -19.96 8.34 16.85
C HIS A 875 -18.90 7.73 17.79
N GLY A 876 -19.12 7.81 19.10
CA GLY A 876 -18.05 7.60 20.09
C GLY A 876 -17.39 6.22 20.05
N PHE A 877 -18.13 5.16 19.73
CA PHE A 877 -17.56 3.80 19.63
C PHE A 877 -16.63 3.64 18.43
N ILE A 878 -17.11 3.96 17.22
CA ILE A 878 -16.27 3.90 16.01
C ILE A 878 -15.10 4.89 16.11
N LYS A 879 -15.32 6.07 16.68
CA LYS A 879 -14.30 7.10 16.85
C LYS A 879 -13.10 6.63 17.65
N GLU A 880 -13.35 6.03 18.81
CA GLU A 880 -12.30 5.49 19.66
C GLU A 880 -11.55 4.33 18.97
N LEU A 881 -12.26 3.48 18.21
CA LEU A 881 -11.62 2.41 17.45
C LEU A 881 -10.66 2.96 16.38
N LEU A 882 -11.11 3.95 15.60
CA LEU A 882 -10.28 4.59 14.56
C LEU A 882 -9.05 5.26 15.18
N ASP A 883 -9.20 5.91 16.33
CA ASP A 883 -8.07 6.50 17.05
C ASP A 883 -7.04 5.43 17.44
N TYR A 884 -7.44 4.28 18.00
CA TYR A 884 -6.51 3.18 18.32
C TYR A 884 -5.80 2.61 17.09
N MET A 885 -6.48 2.60 15.94
CA MET A 885 -5.88 2.15 14.68
C MET A 885 -4.83 3.12 14.16
N LEU A 886 -4.97 4.43 14.42
CA LEU A 886 -4.13 5.49 13.83
C LEU A 886 -2.96 5.93 14.71
N ILE A 887 -3.13 5.98 16.03
CA ILE A 887 -2.16 6.65 16.94
C ILE A 887 -0.77 6.00 16.98
N ASN A 888 -0.61 4.77 16.49
CA ASN A 888 0.66 4.05 16.50
C ASN A 888 1.39 4.04 15.14
N GLY A 889 0.87 4.74 14.13
CA GLY A 889 1.46 4.74 12.79
C GLY A 889 1.25 3.42 12.05
N GLY A 890 2.06 3.18 11.01
CA GLY A 890 1.88 2.13 10.01
C GLY A 890 2.20 0.69 10.44
N LEU A 891 1.57 0.17 11.50
CA LEU A 891 1.86 -1.14 12.10
C LEU A 891 1.62 -2.33 11.15
N PRO A 892 2.39 -3.44 11.28
CA PRO A 892 1.96 -4.74 10.77
C PRO A 892 0.57 -5.09 11.29
N LEU A 893 -0.27 -5.71 10.45
CA LEU A 893 -1.68 -5.93 10.78
C LEU A 893 -1.92 -6.85 11.99
N ASP A 894 -1.09 -7.88 12.19
CA ASP A 894 -1.18 -8.72 13.39
C ASP A 894 -0.74 -7.97 14.66
N ALA A 895 0.15 -6.98 14.55
CA ALA A 895 0.49 -6.10 15.66
C ALA A 895 -0.69 -5.15 15.98
N LEU A 896 -1.31 -4.58 14.94
CA LEU A 896 -2.51 -3.75 15.07
C LEU A 896 -3.65 -4.50 15.77
N GLU A 897 -3.90 -5.75 15.40
CA GLU A 897 -4.93 -6.58 16.05
C GLU A 897 -4.68 -6.73 17.55
N LYS A 898 -3.46 -7.11 17.95
CA LYS A 898 -3.07 -7.26 19.37
C LYS A 898 -3.20 -5.95 20.15
N VAL A 899 -2.86 -4.82 19.52
CA VAL A 899 -3.00 -3.47 20.10
C VAL A 899 -4.46 -3.19 20.43
N VAL A 900 -5.38 -3.45 19.50
CA VAL A 900 -6.82 -3.26 19.72
C VAL A 900 -7.36 -4.26 20.74
N GLU A 901 -6.95 -5.52 20.70
CA GLU A 901 -7.32 -6.51 21.70
C GLU A 901 -6.95 -6.06 23.12
N LYS A 902 -5.75 -5.51 23.29
CA LYS A 902 -5.31 -4.98 24.58
C LYS A 902 -6.11 -3.75 25.00
N ALA A 903 -6.38 -2.83 24.07
CA ALA A 903 -7.12 -1.61 24.34
C ALA A 903 -8.54 -1.89 24.86
N TYR A 904 -9.21 -2.90 24.30
CA TYR A 904 -10.58 -3.27 24.66
C TYR A 904 -10.66 -4.46 25.64
N ASN A 905 -9.52 -5.00 26.08
CA ASN A 905 -9.44 -6.24 26.87
C ASN A 905 -10.27 -7.38 26.23
N LEU A 906 -10.11 -7.55 24.92
CA LEU A 906 -10.76 -8.63 24.18
C LEU A 906 -10.14 -9.96 24.60
N LYS A 907 -10.98 -10.96 24.83
CA LYS A 907 -10.49 -12.33 24.98
C LYS A 907 -10.02 -12.83 23.61
N SER A 908 -8.85 -13.46 23.59
CA SER A 908 -8.31 -14.17 22.43
C SER A 908 -9.18 -15.35 22.04
#